data_AF-A0A9Q9MYZ7-F1
#
_entry.id   AF-A0A9Q9MYZ7-F1
#
_cell.length_a   1.000
_cell.length_b   1.000
_cell.length_c   1.000
_cell.angle_alpha   90.00
_cell.angle_beta   90.00
_cell.angle_gamma   90.00
#
_symmetry.space_group_name_H-M   'P 1'
#
loop_
_entity.id
_entity.type
_entity.pdbx_description
1 polymer ?
#
loop_
_entity_poly.entity_id
_entity_poly.type
_entity_poly.pdbx_seq_one_letter_code
_entity_poly.pdbx_strand_id
1 'polypeptide(L)'
;MSAPRSFLLLTLLSVLFCACATAQTRYAPLIEDIEHRLDKTIELYQQQKNNEARREVQAAYFEVFENLEGPIRINFSARKSYEMESTFGDIRRMIADGKPLQEVQARVDGLKKALRDVEPVLDGGHRLVAEEQHTALTRGDIALHWQNSFRTIDDLLAQAVSAYQTGNYPLASQQVQQAHYQGFKNSEMEMSVRQNRSAKEAAAINQQFTALIALTSQPDRLNDVAYQVTTLLQELEDILPGLPTTRDDQPVNAPTADEGSTPLAAGSPAADWANVATGINQSIDAALTRYQHGEASDAILDIQDTYFDRFEASGMENKIGSRDAAFKTRLEAHFTRLVSLMKAGQPQDKLVAEAAALRADLHQAVAMLGEGEETQWSLLLYSLMIIVREGLEALLIVAAIVAWLVKNDHHDKLPLIRQSVVVALVASVATAVVFQLVFTRSGASRELLEGITMLIAVVMLFFMSYWLLSKVESRRWKAWLEGKLTHSLSRGSLVGLWLTSFLAVYREGAETVLFYYALVGDAQSVSGHLAIGAGFVIGCVLLLAAWLIMRYSVVRLPLKPFFIFTGGFMYLMAFVFAGKGVLELIEGKLFQPTLVGGVPEISWLGIYPYLETLTPQVILLIAALVALWITLRRNHLPTAQIKNNTSTN
;
A
#
# COMPACT_ATOMS: atom_id res chain seq x y z
N MET A 1 41.18 -20.81 33.37
CA MET A 1 40.80 -21.15 31.99
C MET A 1 39.30 -20.92 31.84
N SER A 2 38.92 -19.75 31.32
CA SER A 2 37.52 -19.33 31.17
C SER A 2 37.34 -18.80 29.76
N ALA A 3 36.69 -19.59 28.91
CA ALA A 3 36.40 -19.22 27.53
C ALA A 3 35.49 -17.97 27.48
N PRO A 4 35.68 -17.05 26.52
CA PRO A 4 34.93 -15.80 26.48
C PRO A 4 33.51 -16.05 25.97
N ARG A 5 32.53 -15.54 26.72
CA ARG A 5 31.07 -15.58 26.44
C ARG A 5 30.69 -15.02 25.05
N SER A 6 31.59 -14.31 24.39
CA SER A 6 31.41 -13.77 23.03
C SER A 6 31.41 -14.83 21.93
N PHE A 7 32.05 -15.99 22.14
CA PHE A 7 32.08 -17.06 21.13
C PHE A 7 30.77 -17.88 21.11
N LEU A 8 30.06 -17.94 22.24
CA LEU A 8 28.76 -18.59 22.35
C LEU A 8 27.65 -17.79 21.65
N LEU A 9 27.72 -16.45 21.67
CA LEU A 9 26.76 -15.59 20.97
C LEU A 9 26.95 -15.63 19.44
N LEU A 10 28.20 -15.73 18.97
CA LEU A 10 28.53 -15.83 17.54
C LEU A 10 28.22 -17.21 16.95
N THR A 11 28.29 -18.28 17.77
CA THR A 11 27.84 -19.62 17.36
C THR A 11 26.32 -19.78 17.43
N LEU A 12 25.63 -19.10 18.35
CA LEU A 12 24.16 -19.01 18.32
C LEU A 12 23.64 -18.24 17.09
N LEU A 13 24.35 -17.20 16.64
CA LEU A 13 23.95 -16.42 15.46
C LEU A 13 24.18 -17.17 14.14
N SER A 14 25.20 -18.04 14.06
CA SER A 14 25.46 -18.86 12.87
C SER A 14 24.57 -20.11 12.77
N VAL A 15 24.10 -20.65 13.90
CA VAL A 15 23.08 -21.71 13.92
C VAL A 15 21.70 -21.15 13.56
N LEU A 16 21.42 -19.88 13.83
CA LEU A 16 20.19 -19.19 13.39
C LEU A 16 20.14 -18.86 11.88
N PHE A 17 21.27 -18.95 11.16
CA PHE A 17 21.37 -18.60 9.74
C PHE A 17 21.58 -19.79 8.80
N CYS A 18 21.62 -21.03 9.30
CA CYS A 18 21.91 -22.21 8.47
C CYS A 18 20.91 -23.37 8.64
N ALA A 19 19.63 -23.06 8.88
CA ALA A 19 18.56 -24.05 8.85
C ALA A 19 17.37 -23.59 8.00
N CYS A 20 17.62 -23.11 6.78
CA CYS A 20 16.65 -23.30 5.71
C CYS A 20 16.90 -24.68 5.08
N ALA A 21 16.61 -25.73 5.86
CA ALA A 21 16.34 -27.01 5.26
C ALA A 21 15.01 -26.84 4.51
N THR A 22 15.03 -26.99 3.19
CA THR A 22 13.81 -27.16 2.39
C THR A 22 13.18 -28.49 2.79
N ALA A 23 12.44 -28.50 3.90
CA ALA A 23 11.49 -29.56 4.20
C ALA A 23 10.31 -29.32 3.27
N GLN A 24 10.18 -30.17 2.25
CA GLN A 24 8.97 -30.25 1.45
C GLN A 24 7.88 -30.78 2.40
N THR A 25 7.08 -29.88 2.99
CA THR A 25 5.96 -30.27 3.86
C THR A 25 4.99 -31.08 3.04
N ARG A 26 4.94 -32.39 3.29
CA ARG A 26 3.91 -33.29 2.74
C ARG A 26 2.71 -33.25 3.67
N TYR A 27 1.55 -32.87 3.15
CA TYR A 27 0.30 -32.73 3.86
C TYR A 27 -0.52 -34.03 3.91
N ALA A 28 -0.21 -35.00 3.04
CA ALA A 28 -0.74 -36.36 3.05
C ALA A 28 -0.87 -37.01 4.45
N PRO A 29 0.17 -37.05 5.32
CA PRO A 29 0.06 -37.68 6.64
C PRO A 29 -0.91 -36.95 7.59
N LEU A 30 -1.10 -35.64 7.44
CA LEU A 30 -2.08 -34.88 8.23
C LEU A 30 -3.51 -35.22 7.78
N ILE A 31 -3.71 -35.37 6.47
CA ILE A 31 -5.01 -35.74 5.90
C ILE A 31 -5.37 -37.17 6.30
N GLU A 32 -4.43 -38.12 6.25
CA GLU A 32 -4.62 -39.49 6.70
C GLU A 32 -4.99 -39.59 8.19
N ASP A 33 -4.38 -38.79 9.07
CA ASP A 33 -4.72 -38.77 10.50
C ASP A 33 -6.15 -38.23 10.73
N ILE A 34 -6.54 -37.18 10.00
CA ILE A 34 -7.92 -36.65 10.05
C ILE A 34 -8.91 -37.73 9.61
N GLU A 35 -8.65 -38.41 8.49
CA GLU A 35 -9.52 -39.47 7.97
C GLU A 35 -9.69 -40.61 8.98
N HIS A 36 -8.60 -41.07 9.59
CA HIS A 36 -8.64 -42.13 10.60
C HIS A 36 -9.48 -41.73 11.83
N ARG A 37 -9.37 -40.48 12.28
CA ARG A 37 -10.18 -39.95 13.40
C ARG A 37 -11.65 -39.78 13.03
N LEU A 38 -11.95 -39.43 11.78
CA LEU A 38 -13.32 -39.38 11.27
C LEU A 38 -13.93 -40.78 11.12
N ASP A 39 -13.17 -41.78 10.71
CA ASP A 39 -13.64 -43.18 10.66
C ASP A 39 -13.92 -43.71 12.09
N LYS A 40 -13.01 -43.45 13.03
CA LYS A 40 -13.21 -43.77 14.45
C LYS A 40 -14.41 -43.04 15.06
N THR A 41 -14.69 -41.82 14.63
CA THR A 41 -15.91 -41.09 15.03
C THR A 41 -17.15 -41.89 14.66
N ILE A 42 -17.22 -42.41 13.43
CA ILE A 42 -18.35 -43.20 12.96
C ILE A 42 -18.48 -44.50 13.77
N GLU A 43 -17.38 -45.21 14.01
CA GLU A 43 -17.40 -46.44 14.82
C GLU A 43 -17.95 -46.19 16.23
N LEU A 44 -17.50 -45.11 16.87
CA LEU A 44 -17.99 -44.70 18.18
C LEU A 44 -19.48 -44.33 18.14
N TYR A 45 -19.93 -43.68 17.06
CA TYR A 45 -21.33 -43.34 16.88
C TYR A 45 -22.22 -44.57 16.65
N GLN A 46 -21.74 -45.56 15.88
CA GLN A 46 -22.40 -46.86 15.70
C GLN A 46 -22.57 -47.62 17.02
N GLN A 47 -21.57 -47.53 17.91
CA GLN A 47 -21.60 -48.10 19.25
C GLN A 47 -22.46 -47.29 20.24
N GLN A 48 -23.19 -46.26 19.79
CA GLN A 48 -23.98 -45.33 20.61
C GLN A 48 -23.15 -44.54 21.63
N LYS A 49 -21.83 -44.41 21.43
CA LYS A 49 -20.91 -43.63 22.28
C LYS A 49 -20.80 -42.19 21.80
N ASN A 50 -21.93 -41.47 21.75
CA ASN A 50 -22.03 -40.15 21.12
C ASN A 50 -21.07 -39.11 21.72
N ASN A 51 -20.81 -39.16 23.04
CA ASN A 51 -19.88 -38.25 23.71
C ASN A 51 -18.41 -38.51 23.35
N GLU A 52 -18.04 -39.75 23.04
CA GLU A 52 -16.70 -40.09 22.57
C GLU A 52 -16.56 -39.71 21.10
N ALA A 53 -17.56 -40.02 20.26
CA ALA A 53 -17.58 -39.62 18.86
C ALA A 53 -17.43 -38.10 18.68
N ARG A 54 -18.15 -37.28 19.47
CA ARG A 54 -18.03 -35.82 19.43
C ARG A 54 -16.65 -35.29 19.85
N ARG A 55 -15.97 -35.98 20.77
CA ARG A 55 -14.61 -35.62 21.19
C ARG A 55 -13.60 -35.97 20.11
N GLU A 56 -13.79 -37.10 19.43
CA GLU A 56 -12.91 -37.53 18.34
C GLU A 56 -12.96 -36.58 17.14
N VAL A 57 -14.14 -36.12 16.70
CA VAL A 57 -14.29 -35.08 15.65
C VAL A 57 -13.62 -33.78 16.05
N GLN A 58 -13.78 -33.39 17.32
CA GLN A 58 -13.18 -32.17 17.85
C GLN A 58 -11.64 -32.28 17.85
N ALA A 59 -11.09 -33.44 18.19
CA ALA A 59 -9.66 -33.69 18.14
C ALA A 59 -9.13 -33.69 16.68
N ALA A 60 -9.87 -34.27 15.73
CA ALA A 60 -9.51 -34.22 14.31
C ALA A 60 -9.37 -32.77 13.80
N TYR A 61 -10.23 -31.86 14.29
CA TYR A 61 -10.14 -30.44 13.95
C TYR A 61 -8.96 -29.73 14.66
N PHE A 62 -8.95 -29.69 16.00
CA PHE A 62 -7.99 -28.86 16.76
C PHE A 62 -6.56 -29.44 16.80
N GLU A 63 -6.39 -30.76 16.70
CA GLU A 63 -5.06 -31.36 16.79
C GLU A 63 -4.38 -31.47 15.43
N VAL A 64 -5.15 -31.51 14.34
CA VAL A 64 -4.63 -31.86 13.00
C VAL A 64 -5.05 -30.86 11.92
N PHE A 65 -6.36 -30.62 11.73
CA PHE A 65 -6.87 -29.75 10.65
C PHE A 65 -6.44 -28.28 10.77
N GLU A 66 -6.26 -27.74 11.98
CA GLU A 66 -5.76 -26.37 12.19
C GLU A 66 -4.42 -26.11 11.46
N ASN A 67 -3.57 -27.14 11.35
CA ASN A 67 -2.30 -27.06 10.63
C ASN A 67 -2.47 -27.04 9.09
N LEU A 68 -3.64 -27.42 8.58
CA LEU A 68 -4.00 -27.36 7.16
C LEU A 68 -4.78 -26.09 6.81
N GLU A 69 -5.32 -25.38 7.79
CA GLU A 69 -6.13 -24.17 7.58
C GLU A 69 -5.33 -23.10 6.82
N GLY A 70 -4.15 -22.73 7.31
CA GLY A 70 -3.28 -21.75 6.64
C GLY A 70 -2.94 -22.14 5.19
N PRO A 71 -2.42 -23.35 4.94
CA PRO A 71 -2.16 -23.84 3.58
C PRO A 71 -3.39 -23.85 2.67
N ILE A 72 -4.56 -24.28 3.14
CA ILE A 72 -5.80 -24.28 2.34
C ILE A 72 -6.25 -22.85 2.05
N ARG A 73 -6.12 -21.92 3.01
CA ARG A 73 -6.45 -20.50 2.82
C ARG A 73 -5.57 -19.85 1.77
N ILE A 74 -4.30 -20.24 1.73
CA ILE A 74 -3.29 -19.70 0.82
C ILE A 74 -3.44 -20.29 -0.59
N ASN A 75 -3.69 -21.59 -0.72
CA ASN A 75 -3.69 -22.28 -2.01
C ASN A 75 -5.08 -22.41 -2.67
N PHE A 76 -6.17 -22.28 -1.90
CA PHE A 76 -7.54 -22.37 -2.41
C PHE A 76 -8.34 -21.10 -2.13
N SER A 77 -8.73 -20.85 -0.87
CA SER A 77 -9.34 -19.59 -0.44
C SER A 77 -9.69 -19.63 1.05
N ALA A 78 -9.85 -18.44 1.65
CA ALA A 78 -10.42 -18.30 3.00
C ALA A 78 -11.81 -18.96 3.12
N ARG A 79 -12.63 -18.89 2.05
CA ARG A 79 -13.96 -19.50 2.01
C ARG A 79 -13.89 -21.03 2.02
N LYS A 80 -12.98 -21.64 1.24
CA LYS A 80 -12.83 -23.10 1.20
C LYS A 80 -12.37 -23.67 2.55
N SER A 81 -11.42 -22.99 3.18
CA SER A 81 -10.97 -23.34 4.53
C SER A 81 -12.09 -23.25 5.56
N TYR A 82 -12.89 -22.19 5.52
CA TYR A 82 -14.05 -22.02 6.40
C TYR A 82 -15.15 -23.06 6.14
N GLU A 83 -15.42 -23.41 4.89
CA GLU A 83 -16.39 -24.47 4.53
C GLU A 83 -15.98 -25.82 5.15
N MET A 84 -14.71 -26.18 5.03
CA MET A 84 -14.18 -27.43 5.59
C MET A 84 -14.18 -27.40 7.13
N GLU A 85 -13.78 -26.30 7.75
CA GLU A 85 -13.90 -26.07 9.20
C GLU A 85 -15.35 -26.24 9.68
N SER A 86 -16.30 -25.60 9.01
CA SER A 86 -17.72 -25.64 9.39
C SER A 86 -18.28 -27.08 9.37
N THR A 87 -17.75 -27.92 8.48
CA THR A 87 -18.18 -29.32 8.33
C THR A 87 -17.85 -30.15 9.57
N PHE A 88 -16.72 -29.92 10.25
CA PHE A 88 -16.42 -30.55 11.54
C PHE A 88 -17.44 -30.15 12.62
N GLY A 89 -17.82 -28.88 12.65
CA GLY A 89 -18.86 -28.35 13.53
C GLY A 89 -20.22 -29.00 13.27
N ASP A 90 -20.59 -29.18 12.00
CA ASP A 90 -21.84 -29.80 11.59
C ASP A 90 -21.91 -31.28 11.96
N ILE A 91 -20.85 -32.06 11.69
CA ILE A 91 -20.78 -33.48 12.09
C ILE A 91 -20.98 -33.61 13.60
N ARG A 92 -20.29 -32.77 14.39
CA ARG A 92 -20.43 -32.76 15.86
C ARG A 92 -21.85 -32.43 16.31
N ARG A 93 -22.53 -31.51 15.62
CA ARG A 93 -23.93 -31.14 15.89
C ARG A 93 -24.87 -32.30 15.53
N MET A 94 -24.71 -32.91 14.36
CA MET A 94 -25.52 -34.05 13.92
C MET A 94 -25.43 -35.24 14.87
N ILE A 95 -24.24 -35.53 15.42
CA ILE A 95 -24.03 -36.56 16.45
C ILE A 95 -24.74 -36.18 17.76
N ALA A 96 -24.70 -34.91 18.15
CA ALA A 96 -25.39 -34.42 19.35
C ALA A 96 -26.91 -34.53 19.21
N ASP A 97 -27.42 -34.26 18.02
CA ASP A 97 -28.85 -34.29 17.69
C ASP A 97 -29.37 -35.71 17.41
N GLY A 98 -28.49 -36.73 17.47
CA GLY A 98 -28.88 -38.12 17.25
C GLY A 98 -29.34 -38.41 15.82
N LYS A 99 -28.80 -37.70 14.82
CA LYS A 99 -29.17 -37.88 13.40
C LYS A 99 -28.89 -39.31 12.92
N PRO A 100 -29.63 -39.83 11.92
CA PRO A 100 -29.39 -41.16 11.38
C PRO A 100 -27.92 -41.38 10.99
N LEU A 101 -27.38 -42.56 11.33
CA LEU A 101 -25.98 -42.92 11.05
C LEU A 101 -25.60 -42.65 9.58
N GLN A 102 -26.50 -42.94 8.65
CA GLN A 102 -26.28 -42.74 7.22
C GLN A 102 -26.07 -41.27 6.84
N GLU A 103 -26.76 -40.34 7.51
CA GLU A 103 -26.59 -38.90 7.28
C GLU A 103 -25.25 -38.39 7.85
N VAL A 104 -24.88 -38.87 9.05
CA VAL A 104 -23.59 -38.52 9.68
C VAL A 104 -22.43 -39.08 8.85
N GLN A 105 -22.55 -40.33 8.37
CA GLN A 105 -21.59 -40.96 7.47
C GLN A 105 -21.41 -40.16 6.18
N ALA A 106 -22.51 -39.78 5.51
CA ALA A 106 -22.43 -39.02 4.27
C ALA A 106 -21.72 -37.66 4.45
N ARG A 107 -21.93 -37.00 5.60
CA ARG A 107 -21.23 -35.74 5.93
C ARG A 107 -19.74 -35.96 6.19
N VAL A 108 -19.40 -37.04 6.89
CA VAL A 108 -18.00 -37.45 7.12
C VAL A 108 -17.31 -37.78 5.79
N ASP A 109 -17.93 -38.59 4.93
CA ASP A 109 -17.37 -38.98 3.64
C ASP A 109 -17.16 -37.77 2.72
N GLY A 110 -18.09 -36.80 2.75
CA GLY A 110 -17.95 -35.54 2.04
C GLY A 110 -16.74 -34.73 2.50
N LEU A 111 -16.46 -34.70 3.81
CA LEU A 111 -15.29 -34.02 4.36
C LEU A 111 -13.99 -34.74 3.98
N LYS A 112 -13.96 -36.08 4.04
CA LYS A 112 -12.80 -36.88 3.59
C LYS A 112 -12.49 -36.62 2.11
N LYS A 113 -13.52 -36.62 1.26
CA LYS A 113 -13.37 -36.27 -0.16
C LYS A 113 -12.79 -34.86 -0.33
N ALA A 114 -13.36 -33.86 0.35
CA ALA A 114 -12.86 -32.49 0.28
C ALA A 114 -11.39 -32.35 0.72
N LEU A 115 -10.94 -33.14 1.71
CA LEU A 115 -9.53 -33.18 2.13
C LEU A 115 -8.63 -33.78 1.05
N ARG A 116 -9.07 -34.86 0.39
CA ARG A 116 -8.34 -35.49 -0.73
C ARG A 116 -8.33 -34.63 -1.99
N ASP A 117 -9.35 -33.81 -2.21
CA ASP A 117 -9.40 -32.87 -3.34
C ASP A 117 -8.37 -31.73 -3.16
N VAL A 118 -8.09 -31.32 -1.92
CA VAL A 118 -7.09 -30.26 -1.65
C VAL A 118 -5.65 -30.77 -1.59
N GLU A 119 -5.44 -32.03 -1.21
CA GLU A 119 -4.12 -32.66 -1.04
C GLU A 119 -3.14 -32.43 -2.21
N PRO A 120 -3.50 -32.67 -3.49
CA PRO A 120 -2.55 -32.59 -4.60
C PRO A 120 -2.08 -31.16 -4.87
N VAL A 121 -2.92 -30.17 -4.56
CA VAL A 121 -2.59 -28.74 -4.71
C VAL A 121 -1.72 -28.27 -3.55
N LEU A 122 -2.00 -28.75 -2.33
CA LEU A 122 -1.19 -28.47 -1.15
C LEU A 122 0.22 -29.08 -1.28
N ASP A 123 0.36 -30.29 -1.81
CA ASP A 123 1.65 -30.99 -1.99
C ASP A 123 2.39 -30.59 -3.28
N GLY A 124 1.66 -30.17 -4.31
CA GLY A 124 2.18 -30.06 -5.68
C GLY A 124 2.50 -28.65 -6.18
N GLY A 125 1.96 -27.58 -5.58
CA GLY A 125 2.11 -26.22 -6.12
C GLY A 125 1.60 -26.13 -7.57
N HIS A 126 0.28 -25.99 -7.73
CA HIS A 126 -0.47 -25.85 -8.98
C HIS A 126 -0.05 -26.74 -10.17
N ARG A 127 -0.73 -27.88 -10.31
CA ARG A 127 -0.98 -28.47 -11.62
C ARG A 127 -2.37 -28.02 -12.10
N LEU A 128 -2.40 -27.31 -13.22
CA LEU A 128 -3.62 -26.89 -13.89
C LEU A 128 -4.35 -28.12 -14.44
N VAL A 129 -5.59 -28.33 -14.00
CA VAL A 129 -6.60 -29.09 -14.73
C VAL A 129 -7.81 -28.17 -14.86
N ALA A 130 -7.84 -27.42 -15.97
CA ALA A 130 -9.03 -26.78 -16.47
C ALA A 130 -9.88 -27.87 -17.15
N GLU A 131 -10.66 -28.61 -16.38
CA GLU A 131 -11.76 -29.46 -16.86
C GLU A 131 -12.54 -29.97 -15.65
N GLU A 132 -13.42 -29.13 -15.06
CA GLU A 132 -14.69 -29.55 -14.44
C GLU A 132 -15.53 -28.33 -14.00
N GLN A 133 -16.44 -27.93 -14.89
CA GLN A 133 -17.78 -27.37 -14.69
C GLN A 133 -17.98 -26.13 -13.78
N HIS A 134 -17.90 -24.94 -14.38
CA HIS A 134 -18.68 -23.78 -13.94
C HIS A 134 -20.18 -24.09 -14.13
N THR A 135 -20.93 -24.17 -13.03
CA THR A 135 -22.37 -24.50 -13.05
C THR A 135 -23.22 -23.39 -13.64
N ALA A 136 -22.69 -22.16 -13.69
CA ALA A 136 -23.31 -20.98 -14.28
C ALA A 136 -23.92 -21.23 -15.67
N LEU A 137 -23.28 -22.06 -16.51
CA LEU A 137 -23.71 -22.35 -17.88
C LEU A 137 -24.94 -23.26 -17.99
N THR A 138 -25.35 -23.90 -16.89
CA THR A 138 -26.45 -24.89 -16.87
C THR A 138 -27.54 -24.56 -15.86
N ARG A 139 -27.36 -23.48 -15.11
CA ARG A 139 -28.23 -23.02 -14.02
C ARG A 139 -29.45 -22.28 -14.54
N GLY A 140 -30.64 -22.83 -14.29
CA GLY A 140 -31.92 -22.25 -14.73
C GLY A 140 -32.34 -20.96 -14.01
N ASP A 141 -31.65 -20.59 -12.93
CA ASP A 141 -31.86 -19.35 -12.17
C ASP A 141 -30.97 -18.18 -12.66
N ILE A 142 -30.14 -18.43 -13.67
CA ILE A 142 -29.34 -17.40 -14.36
C ILE A 142 -29.98 -17.13 -15.73
N ALA A 143 -30.23 -15.86 -16.05
CA ALA A 143 -30.78 -15.49 -17.35
C ALA A 143 -29.86 -15.93 -18.49
N LEU A 144 -30.43 -16.40 -19.61
CA LEU A 144 -29.66 -16.91 -20.76
C LEU A 144 -28.66 -15.86 -21.31
N HIS A 145 -29.04 -14.58 -21.27
CA HIS A 145 -28.15 -13.46 -21.60
C HIS A 145 -26.87 -13.49 -20.77
N TRP A 146 -26.99 -13.64 -19.45
CA TRP A 146 -25.85 -13.71 -18.53
C TRP A 146 -25.05 -15.01 -18.68
N GLN A 147 -25.68 -16.12 -19.01
CA GLN A 147 -24.96 -17.36 -19.32
C GLN A 147 -24.05 -17.18 -20.54
N ASN A 148 -24.53 -16.49 -21.58
CA ASN A 148 -23.74 -16.21 -22.78
C ASN A 148 -22.59 -15.23 -22.48
N SER A 149 -22.86 -14.16 -21.73
CA SER A 149 -21.83 -13.22 -21.30
C SER A 149 -20.77 -13.89 -20.42
N PHE A 150 -21.17 -14.74 -19.49
CA PHE A 150 -20.26 -15.53 -18.66
C PHE A 150 -19.40 -16.48 -19.50
N ARG A 151 -19.99 -17.15 -20.50
CA ARG A 151 -19.25 -18.00 -21.46
C ARG A 151 -18.18 -17.21 -22.20
N THR A 152 -18.50 -15.99 -22.67
CA THR A 152 -17.52 -15.12 -23.32
C THR A 152 -16.36 -14.76 -22.39
N ILE A 153 -16.63 -14.46 -21.10
CA ILE A 153 -15.58 -14.20 -20.11
C ILE A 153 -14.72 -15.46 -19.91
N ASP A 154 -15.34 -16.61 -19.68
CA ASP A 154 -14.68 -17.88 -19.44
C ASP A 154 -13.74 -18.28 -20.60
N ASP A 155 -14.24 -18.26 -21.84
CA ASP A 155 -13.47 -18.59 -23.04
C ASP A 155 -12.26 -17.67 -23.25
N LEU A 156 -12.44 -16.36 -23.03
CA LEU A 156 -11.37 -15.36 -23.21
C LEU A 156 -10.33 -15.45 -22.10
N LEU A 157 -10.74 -15.71 -20.84
CA LEU A 157 -9.79 -15.92 -19.75
C LEU A 157 -9.03 -17.24 -19.88
N ALA A 158 -9.65 -18.30 -20.38
CA ALA A 158 -8.97 -19.55 -20.73
C ALA A 158 -7.92 -19.34 -21.83
N GLN A 159 -8.27 -18.58 -22.87
CA GLN A 159 -7.33 -18.17 -23.92
C GLN A 159 -6.19 -17.31 -23.36
N ALA A 160 -6.47 -16.40 -22.42
CA ALA A 160 -5.46 -15.60 -21.75
C ALA A 160 -4.44 -16.47 -21.00
N VAL A 161 -4.90 -17.47 -20.25
CA VAL A 161 -4.02 -18.42 -19.54
C VAL A 161 -3.18 -19.23 -20.53
N SER A 162 -3.78 -19.72 -21.62
CA SER A 162 -3.04 -20.45 -22.66
C SER A 162 -2.00 -19.58 -23.37
N ALA A 163 -2.33 -18.32 -23.67
CA ALA A 163 -1.39 -17.37 -24.25
C ALA A 163 -0.23 -17.06 -23.28
N TYR A 164 -0.55 -16.95 -21.99
CA TYR A 164 0.44 -16.73 -20.95
C TYR A 164 1.42 -17.91 -20.80
N GLN A 165 0.91 -19.15 -20.83
CA GLN A 165 1.72 -20.38 -20.77
C GLN A 165 2.71 -20.51 -21.94
N THR A 166 2.33 -20.00 -23.11
CA THR A 166 3.18 -19.99 -24.31
C THR A 166 4.15 -18.80 -24.35
N GLY A 167 4.20 -17.99 -23.29
CA GLY A 167 5.07 -16.82 -23.16
C GLY A 167 4.58 -15.59 -23.94
N ASN A 168 3.36 -15.61 -24.48
CA ASN A 168 2.76 -14.50 -25.21
C ASN A 168 1.96 -13.57 -24.29
N TYR A 169 2.67 -12.86 -23.41
CA TYR A 169 2.09 -11.94 -22.41
C TYR A 169 1.23 -10.81 -23.00
N PRO A 170 1.60 -10.18 -24.15
CA PRO A 170 0.75 -9.17 -24.77
C PRO A 170 -0.61 -9.74 -25.21
N LEU A 171 -0.62 -10.93 -25.81
CA LEU A 171 -1.86 -11.61 -26.19
C LEU A 171 -2.66 -12.01 -24.94
N ALA A 172 -2.02 -12.52 -23.89
CA ALA A 172 -2.68 -12.84 -22.64
C ALA A 172 -3.40 -11.62 -22.04
N SER A 173 -2.70 -10.48 -21.95
CA SER A 173 -3.27 -9.22 -21.47
C SER A 173 -4.42 -8.73 -22.36
N GLN A 174 -4.32 -8.87 -23.67
CA GLN A 174 -5.37 -8.50 -24.61
C GLN A 174 -6.63 -9.35 -24.42
N GLN A 175 -6.48 -10.65 -24.19
CA GLN A 175 -7.60 -11.56 -23.96
C GLN A 175 -8.35 -11.24 -22.65
N VAL A 176 -7.63 -10.87 -21.58
CA VAL A 176 -8.27 -10.39 -20.34
C VAL A 176 -9.02 -9.07 -20.55
N GLN A 177 -8.44 -8.14 -21.33
CA GLN A 177 -9.14 -6.90 -21.69
C GLN A 177 -10.44 -7.19 -22.45
N GLN A 178 -10.39 -8.08 -23.44
CA GLN A 178 -11.60 -8.47 -24.18
C GLN A 178 -12.66 -9.09 -23.26
N ALA A 179 -12.25 -9.94 -22.31
CA ALA A 179 -13.16 -10.52 -21.33
C ALA A 179 -13.84 -9.44 -20.47
N HIS A 180 -13.06 -8.44 -20.02
CA HIS A 180 -13.57 -7.32 -19.23
C HIS A 180 -14.61 -6.51 -20.00
N TYR A 181 -14.29 -6.13 -21.24
CA TYR A 181 -15.13 -5.24 -22.02
C TYR A 181 -16.32 -5.96 -22.65
N GLN A 182 -16.09 -7.03 -23.41
CA GLN A 182 -17.16 -7.72 -24.14
C GLN A 182 -18.08 -8.50 -23.20
N GLY A 183 -17.48 -9.17 -22.20
CA GLY A 183 -18.19 -10.07 -21.32
C GLY A 183 -18.87 -9.39 -20.13
N PHE A 184 -18.26 -8.35 -19.56
CA PHE A 184 -18.74 -7.73 -18.32
C PHE A 184 -19.32 -6.32 -18.51
N LYS A 185 -18.61 -5.42 -19.20
CA LYS A 185 -19.06 -4.03 -19.37
C LYS A 185 -20.15 -3.89 -20.46
N ASN A 186 -19.82 -4.28 -21.69
CA ASN A 186 -20.65 -4.07 -22.87
C ASN A 186 -21.87 -5.00 -22.92
N SER A 187 -21.84 -6.09 -22.13
CA SER A 187 -22.99 -6.97 -21.95
C SER A 187 -24.11 -6.36 -21.09
N GLU A 188 -23.90 -5.16 -20.55
CA GLU A 188 -24.72 -4.52 -19.52
C GLU A 188 -24.69 -5.25 -18.15
N MET A 189 -23.84 -6.28 -17.98
CA MET A 189 -23.72 -7.03 -16.73
C MET A 189 -23.24 -6.13 -15.60
N GLU A 190 -22.22 -5.29 -15.84
CA GLU A 190 -21.76 -4.31 -14.85
C GLU A 190 -22.90 -3.43 -14.36
N MET A 191 -23.71 -2.89 -15.28
CA MET A 191 -24.82 -2.01 -14.95
C MET A 191 -25.90 -2.75 -14.15
N SER A 192 -26.21 -4.00 -14.53
CA SER A 192 -27.17 -4.80 -13.77
C SER A 192 -26.66 -5.14 -12.37
N VAL A 193 -25.38 -5.53 -12.23
CA VAL A 193 -24.76 -5.78 -10.92
C VAL A 193 -24.76 -4.50 -10.07
N ARG A 194 -24.38 -3.36 -10.67
CA ARG A 194 -24.35 -2.05 -9.99
C ARG A 194 -25.73 -1.66 -9.46
N GLN A 195 -26.80 -1.93 -10.21
CA GLN A 195 -28.16 -1.55 -9.85
C GLN A 195 -28.86 -2.55 -8.91
N ASN A 196 -28.59 -3.85 -9.08
CA ASN A 196 -29.37 -4.92 -8.44
C ASN A 196 -28.60 -5.72 -7.37
N ARG A 197 -27.31 -5.42 -7.20
CA ARG A 197 -26.46 -6.02 -6.16
C ARG A 197 -25.82 -4.90 -5.34
N SER A 198 -24.81 -4.23 -5.88
CA SER A 198 -24.27 -2.98 -5.35
C SER A 198 -23.25 -2.35 -6.30
N ALA A 199 -23.09 -1.03 -6.22
CA ALA A 199 -21.99 -0.33 -6.90
C ALA A 199 -20.61 -0.80 -6.41
N LYS A 200 -20.53 -1.29 -5.17
CA LYS A 200 -19.31 -1.84 -4.58
C LYS A 200 -18.90 -3.16 -5.25
N GLU A 201 -19.85 -4.06 -5.50
CA GLU A 201 -19.57 -5.35 -6.18
C GLU A 201 -19.17 -5.13 -7.63
N ALA A 202 -19.87 -4.24 -8.35
CA ALA A 202 -19.46 -3.88 -9.72
C ALA A 202 -18.03 -3.29 -9.77
N ALA A 203 -17.69 -2.40 -8.82
CA ALA A 203 -16.35 -1.85 -8.71
C ALA A 203 -15.29 -2.91 -8.35
N ALA A 204 -15.62 -3.87 -7.48
CA ALA A 204 -14.73 -4.97 -7.11
C ALA A 204 -14.38 -5.86 -8.31
N ILE A 205 -15.36 -6.22 -9.13
CA ILE A 205 -15.16 -7.01 -10.35
C ILE A 205 -14.31 -6.22 -11.37
N ASN A 206 -14.58 -4.92 -11.56
CA ASN A 206 -13.75 -4.04 -12.39
C ASN A 206 -12.29 -4.00 -11.93
N GLN A 207 -12.06 -3.94 -10.62
CA GLN A 207 -10.73 -3.95 -10.04
C GLN A 207 -10.01 -5.29 -10.28
N GLN A 208 -10.73 -6.41 -10.23
CA GLN A 208 -10.16 -7.73 -10.51
C GLN A 208 -9.73 -7.88 -11.97
N PHE A 209 -10.56 -7.46 -12.92
CA PHE A 209 -10.15 -7.41 -14.32
C PHE A 209 -8.91 -6.52 -14.53
N THR A 210 -8.90 -5.32 -13.93
CA THR A 210 -7.75 -4.40 -14.02
C THR A 210 -6.46 -5.02 -13.47
N ALA A 211 -6.54 -5.67 -12.32
CA ALA A 211 -5.41 -6.35 -11.71
C ALA A 211 -4.93 -7.53 -12.56
N LEU A 212 -5.86 -8.29 -13.15
CA LEU A 212 -5.55 -9.44 -14.01
C LEU A 212 -4.89 -9.01 -15.33
N ILE A 213 -5.30 -7.88 -15.92
CA ILE A 213 -4.63 -7.26 -17.08
C ILE A 213 -3.18 -6.90 -16.74
N ALA A 214 -2.97 -6.23 -15.61
CA ALA A 214 -1.62 -5.86 -15.16
C ALA A 214 -0.75 -7.10 -14.89
N LEU A 215 -1.35 -8.15 -14.32
CA LEU A 215 -0.67 -9.38 -13.97
C LEU A 215 -0.27 -10.21 -15.20
N THR A 216 -1.15 -10.32 -16.19
CA THR A 216 -0.90 -11.06 -17.43
C THR A 216 0.17 -10.42 -18.32
N SER A 217 0.50 -9.15 -18.10
CA SER A 217 1.59 -8.45 -18.78
C SER A 217 2.99 -8.72 -18.21
N GLN A 218 3.10 -9.34 -17.02
CA GLN A 218 4.35 -9.64 -16.34
C GLN A 218 4.78 -11.09 -16.58
N PRO A 219 6.06 -11.42 -16.77
CA PRO A 219 6.53 -12.80 -16.90
C PRO A 219 6.58 -13.53 -15.55
N ASP A 220 6.59 -14.88 -15.58
CA ASP A 220 6.80 -15.78 -14.42
C ASP A 220 5.76 -15.70 -13.28
N ARG A 221 4.52 -15.30 -13.58
CA ARG A 221 3.37 -15.17 -12.66
C ARG A 221 2.19 -16.08 -13.03
N LEU A 222 2.44 -17.20 -13.72
CA LEU A 222 1.37 -18.10 -14.23
C LEU A 222 0.39 -18.54 -13.14
N ASN A 223 0.90 -18.83 -11.94
CA ASN A 223 0.09 -19.24 -10.79
C ASN A 223 -0.87 -18.15 -10.32
N ASP A 224 -0.38 -16.91 -10.26
CA ASP A 224 -1.20 -15.77 -9.84
C ASP A 224 -2.26 -15.47 -10.91
N VAL A 225 -1.91 -15.58 -12.20
CA VAL A 225 -2.84 -15.39 -13.32
C VAL A 225 -3.95 -16.43 -13.25
N ALA A 226 -3.61 -17.71 -13.10
CA ALA A 226 -4.59 -18.78 -13.01
C ALA A 226 -5.50 -18.62 -11.78
N TYR A 227 -4.92 -18.35 -10.61
CA TYR A 227 -5.67 -18.12 -9.38
C TYR A 227 -6.66 -16.96 -9.50
N GLN A 228 -6.22 -15.84 -10.09
CA GLN A 228 -7.04 -14.66 -10.23
C GLN A 228 -8.14 -14.84 -11.29
N VAL A 229 -7.89 -15.61 -12.36
CA VAL A 229 -8.93 -16.06 -13.31
C VAL A 229 -10.00 -16.88 -12.60
N THR A 230 -9.60 -17.91 -11.84
CA THR A 230 -10.57 -18.78 -11.13
C THR A 230 -11.39 -18.00 -10.11
N THR A 231 -10.76 -17.09 -9.37
CA THR A 231 -11.44 -16.24 -8.39
C THR A 231 -12.50 -15.36 -9.05
N LEU A 232 -12.13 -14.71 -10.16
CA LEU A 232 -13.02 -13.83 -10.92
C LEU A 232 -14.23 -14.58 -11.49
N LEU A 233 -14.01 -15.76 -12.08
CA LEU A 233 -15.08 -16.59 -12.62
C LEU A 233 -16.02 -17.09 -11.52
N GLN A 234 -15.49 -17.48 -10.36
CA GLN A 234 -16.32 -17.90 -9.23
C GLN A 234 -17.16 -16.75 -8.68
N GLU A 235 -16.59 -15.54 -8.57
CA GLU A 235 -17.31 -14.37 -8.05
C GLU A 235 -18.42 -13.92 -9.02
N LEU A 236 -18.16 -13.97 -10.32
CA LEU A 236 -19.19 -13.75 -11.33
C LEU A 236 -20.31 -14.81 -11.20
N GLU A 237 -19.96 -16.09 -11.12
CA GLU A 237 -20.93 -17.18 -10.97
C GLU A 237 -21.82 -17.04 -9.73
N ASP A 238 -21.29 -16.50 -8.63
CA ASP A 238 -22.05 -16.25 -7.39
C ASP A 238 -23.03 -15.08 -7.50
N ILE A 239 -22.74 -14.09 -8.36
CA ILE A 239 -23.52 -12.84 -8.48
C ILE A 239 -24.68 -12.95 -9.46
N LEU A 240 -24.52 -13.79 -10.50
CA LEU A 240 -25.45 -13.96 -11.60
C LEU A 240 -26.85 -14.53 -11.25
N PRO A 241 -27.03 -15.42 -10.26
CA PRO A 241 -28.34 -16.01 -9.94
C PRO A 241 -29.37 -14.94 -9.59
N GLY A 242 -30.51 -14.93 -10.30
CA GLY A 242 -31.58 -13.95 -10.09
C GLY A 242 -31.19 -12.50 -10.41
N LEU A 243 -30.15 -12.28 -11.23
CA LEU A 243 -29.77 -10.94 -11.69
C LEU A 243 -30.67 -10.55 -12.87
N PRO A 244 -31.47 -9.48 -12.79
CA PRO A 244 -32.37 -9.11 -13.88
C PRO A 244 -31.58 -8.60 -15.09
N THR A 245 -32.09 -8.84 -16.29
CA THR A 245 -31.56 -8.19 -17.50
C THR A 245 -32.00 -6.73 -17.52
N THR A 246 -31.15 -5.85 -18.06
CA THR A 246 -31.39 -4.40 -18.14
C THR A 246 -32.48 -4.01 -19.15
N ARG A 247 -32.99 -4.97 -19.93
CA ARG A 247 -34.15 -4.87 -20.84
C ARG A 247 -34.90 -6.20 -20.85
N ASP A 248 -36.23 -6.13 -20.95
CA ASP A 248 -37.12 -7.31 -20.88
C ASP A 248 -37.08 -8.19 -22.15
N ASP A 249 -36.67 -7.65 -23.30
CA ASP A 249 -36.66 -8.39 -24.58
C ASP A 249 -35.52 -7.93 -25.52
N GLN A 250 -34.53 -8.78 -25.83
CA GLN A 250 -33.83 -8.73 -27.13
C GLN A 250 -33.31 -10.12 -27.57
N PRO A 251 -33.42 -10.46 -28.88
CA PRO A 251 -32.89 -11.68 -29.47
C PRO A 251 -31.38 -11.57 -29.74
N VAL A 252 -30.72 -12.72 -29.69
CA VAL A 252 -29.27 -12.92 -29.84
C VAL A 252 -28.81 -12.57 -31.26
N ASN A 253 -27.90 -11.60 -31.39
CA ASN A 253 -26.97 -11.53 -32.51
C ASN A 253 -25.59 -11.09 -31.98
N ALA A 254 -24.62 -11.98 -32.06
CA ALA A 254 -23.22 -11.69 -31.79
C ALA A 254 -22.59 -11.02 -33.03
N PRO A 255 -21.93 -9.86 -32.90
CA PRO A 255 -21.06 -9.36 -33.96
C PRO A 255 -19.75 -10.16 -33.95
N THR A 256 -19.46 -10.78 -35.08
CA THR A 256 -18.16 -11.37 -35.41
C THR A 256 -17.06 -10.31 -35.44
N ALA A 257 -15.85 -10.75 -35.06
CA ALA A 257 -14.60 -9.98 -35.04
C ALA A 257 -14.43 -9.07 -36.26
N ASP A 258 -14.14 -7.80 -36.00
CA ASP A 258 -13.52 -6.91 -36.97
C ASP A 258 -12.21 -6.35 -36.39
N GLU A 259 -11.14 -6.58 -37.14
CA GLU A 259 -9.77 -6.20 -36.86
C GLU A 259 -9.60 -4.68 -37.04
N GLY A 260 -9.40 -3.93 -35.96
CA GLY A 260 -9.15 -2.50 -36.11
C GLY A 260 -9.17 -1.68 -34.82
N SER A 261 -8.33 -2.02 -33.84
CA SER A 261 -7.97 -1.04 -32.81
C SER A 261 -6.47 -1.07 -32.52
N THR A 262 -5.86 0.09 -32.70
CA THR A 262 -4.44 0.40 -32.59
C THR A 262 -3.93 0.13 -31.17
N PRO A 263 -2.73 -0.43 -30.97
CA PRO A 263 -2.24 -0.80 -29.64
C PRO A 263 -1.98 0.46 -28.80
N LEU A 264 -2.73 0.63 -27.71
CA LEU A 264 -2.42 1.60 -26.66
C LEU A 264 -1.33 1.02 -25.76
N ALA A 265 -0.23 1.77 -25.72
CA ALA A 265 1.03 1.41 -25.09
C ALA A 265 0.88 1.08 -23.60
N ALA A 266 1.65 0.07 -23.18
CA ALA A 266 1.87 -0.29 -21.79
C ALA A 266 2.62 0.82 -21.03
N GLY A 267 2.20 1.00 -19.77
CA GLY A 267 2.78 1.91 -18.79
C GLY A 267 1.97 3.18 -18.68
N SER A 268 1.20 3.36 -17.59
CA SER A 268 0.55 4.63 -17.27
C SER A 268 1.62 5.71 -17.07
N PRO A 269 1.82 6.63 -18.02
CA PRO A 269 2.52 7.87 -17.75
C PRO A 269 1.58 8.70 -16.86
N ALA A 270 2.11 9.68 -16.13
CA ALA A 270 1.26 10.69 -15.50
C ALA A 270 0.25 11.21 -16.54
N ALA A 271 -1.05 10.98 -16.30
CA ALA A 271 -2.07 11.25 -17.30
C ALA A 271 -2.02 12.73 -17.68
N ASP A 272 -1.72 13.00 -18.94
CA ASP A 272 -1.89 14.32 -19.52
C ASP A 272 -3.40 14.59 -19.57
N TRP A 273 -3.91 15.31 -18.57
CA TRP A 273 -5.33 15.58 -18.42
C TRP A 273 -5.91 16.31 -19.63
N ALA A 274 -5.10 17.11 -20.33
CA ALA A 274 -5.52 17.78 -21.56
C ALA A 274 -5.72 16.76 -22.70
N ASN A 275 -4.84 15.77 -22.81
CA ASN A 275 -5.01 14.66 -23.76
C ASN A 275 -6.20 13.76 -23.42
N VAL A 276 -6.44 13.47 -22.14
CA VAL A 276 -7.63 12.73 -21.69
C VAL A 276 -8.91 13.49 -22.04
N ALA A 277 -9.00 14.77 -21.72
CA ALA A 277 -10.15 15.62 -22.05
C ALA A 277 -10.35 15.72 -23.57
N THR A 278 -9.27 15.83 -24.35
CA THR A 278 -9.32 15.84 -25.82
C THR A 278 -9.87 14.52 -26.37
N GLY A 279 -9.40 13.38 -25.84
CA GLY A 279 -9.89 12.07 -26.24
C GLY A 279 -11.36 11.84 -25.90
N ILE A 280 -11.82 12.30 -24.73
CA ILE A 280 -13.25 12.28 -24.36
C ILE A 280 -14.05 13.10 -25.40
N ASN A 281 -13.64 14.33 -25.67
CA ASN A 281 -14.33 15.19 -26.64
C ASN A 281 -14.45 14.54 -28.04
N GLN A 282 -13.38 13.89 -28.52
CA GLN A 282 -13.39 13.20 -29.81
C GLN A 282 -14.37 12.02 -29.83
N SER A 283 -14.40 11.21 -28.76
CA SER A 283 -15.34 10.08 -28.67
C SER A 283 -16.80 10.54 -28.58
N ILE A 284 -17.08 11.63 -27.86
CA ILE A 284 -18.42 12.23 -27.81
C ILE A 284 -18.84 12.76 -29.21
N ASP A 285 -17.93 13.41 -29.95
CA ASP A 285 -18.22 13.90 -31.31
C ASP A 285 -18.49 12.73 -32.30
N ALA A 286 -17.78 11.60 -32.14
CA ALA A 286 -18.01 10.39 -32.92
C ALA A 286 -19.40 9.78 -32.63
N ALA A 287 -19.78 9.69 -31.36
CA ALA A 287 -21.10 9.22 -30.94
C ALA A 287 -22.23 10.11 -31.49
N LEU A 288 -22.05 11.44 -31.47
CA LEU A 288 -22.99 12.39 -32.06
C LEU A 288 -23.14 12.18 -33.58
N THR A 289 -22.05 11.89 -34.27
CA THR A 289 -22.08 11.58 -35.71
C THR A 289 -22.85 10.29 -35.98
N ARG A 290 -22.64 9.22 -35.20
CA ARG A 290 -23.44 7.97 -35.37
C ARG A 290 -24.92 8.19 -35.09
N TYR A 291 -25.24 8.99 -34.08
CA TYR A 291 -26.63 9.37 -33.79
C TYR A 291 -27.30 10.08 -34.99
N GLN A 292 -26.58 10.93 -35.72
CA GLN A 292 -27.10 11.55 -36.97
C GLN A 292 -27.43 10.54 -38.07
N HIS A 293 -26.68 9.44 -38.13
CA HIS A 293 -26.89 8.38 -39.12
C HIS A 293 -28.04 7.43 -38.75
N GLY A 294 -28.73 7.67 -37.63
CA GLY A 294 -29.86 6.86 -37.16
C GLY A 294 -29.45 5.70 -36.25
N GLU A 295 -28.16 5.57 -35.92
CA GLU A 295 -27.61 4.52 -35.06
C GLU A 295 -27.67 4.93 -33.58
N ALA A 296 -28.88 5.21 -33.09
CA ALA A 296 -29.05 5.76 -31.74
C ALA A 296 -28.58 4.81 -30.62
N SER A 297 -28.75 3.50 -30.79
CA SER A 297 -28.30 2.50 -29.82
C SER A 297 -26.78 2.46 -29.69
N ASP A 298 -26.07 2.48 -30.81
CA ASP A 298 -24.60 2.41 -30.83
C ASP A 298 -23.99 3.73 -30.36
N ALA A 299 -24.62 4.87 -30.69
CA ALA A 299 -24.23 6.16 -30.15
C ALA A 299 -24.37 6.22 -28.62
N ILE A 300 -25.44 5.62 -28.05
CA ILE A 300 -25.60 5.55 -26.59
C ILE A 300 -24.47 4.72 -25.97
N LEU A 301 -24.13 3.58 -26.57
CA LEU A 301 -23.02 2.74 -26.12
C LEU A 301 -21.70 3.50 -26.18
N ASP A 302 -21.40 4.20 -27.27
CA ASP A 302 -20.18 4.99 -27.40
C ASP A 302 -20.05 6.07 -26.30
N ILE A 303 -21.15 6.71 -25.88
CA ILE A 303 -21.15 7.69 -24.76
C ILE A 303 -20.85 7.00 -23.44
N GLN A 304 -21.42 5.81 -23.20
CA GLN A 304 -21.18 5.02 -21.99
C GLN A 304 -19.73 4.49 -21.95
N ASP A 305 -19.22 3.98 -23.06
CA ASP A 305 -17.83 3.52 -23.20
C ASP A 305 -16.86 4.68 -22.98
N THR A 306 -17.16 5.87 -23.51
CA THR A 306 -16.34 7.07 -23.27
C THR A 306 -16.25 7.41 -21.78
N TYR A 307 -17.35 7.29 -21.05
CA TYR A 307 -17.36 7.49 -19.60
C TYR A 307 -16.45 6.48 -18.91
N PHE A 308 -16.63 5.18 -19.19
CA PHE A 308 -15.89 4.14 -18.48
C PHE A 308 -14.42 4.01 -18.91
N ASP A 309 -14.11 4.20 -20.19
CA ASP A 309 -12.81 3.86 -20.78
C ASP A 309 -11.86 5.04 -20.85
N ARG A 310 -12.40 6.26 -20.79
CA ARG A 310 -11.59 7.48 -20.81
C ARG A 310 -11.75 8.30 -19.54
N PHE A 311 -12.96 8.52 -19.05
CA PHE A 311 -13.18 9.40 -17.89
C PHE A 311 -12.92 8.70 -16.54
N GLU A 312 -13.50 7.52 -16.31
CA GLU A 312 -13.29 6.71 -15.10
C GLU A 312 -11.91 6.02 -15.13
N ALA A 313 -11.57 5.32 -16.21
CA ALA A 313 -10.31 4.57 -16.34
C ALA A 313 -9.05 5.44 -16.26
N SER A 314 -9.10 6.72 -16.65
CA SER A 314 -7.95 7.63 -16.50
C SER A 314 -7.72 8.07 -15.05
N GLY A 315 -8.64 7.79 -14.13
CA GLY A 315 -8.63 8.28 -12.76
C GLY A 315 -8.99 9.77 -12.63
N MET A 316 -9.36 10.44 -13.74
CA MET A 316 -9.79 11.84 -13.76
C MET A 316 -10.99 12.06 -12.83
N GLU A 317 -11.98 11.16 -12.88
CA GLU A 317 -13.17 11.19 -12.03
C GLU A 317 -12.81 11.26 -10.52
N ASN A 318 -11.94 10.36 -10.06
CA ASN A 318 -11.53 10.28 -8.67
C ASN A 318 -10.72 11.51 -8.23
N LYS A 319 -9.82 12.00 -9.09
CA LYS A 319 -9.01 13.18 -8.80
C LYS A 319 -9.87 14.44 -8.72
N ILE A 320 -10.88 14.58 -9.59
CA ILE A 320 -11.84 15.69 -9.50
C ILE A 320 -12.68 15.55 -8.23
N GLY A 321 -13.23 14.37 -7.95
CA GLY A 321 -14.07 14.11 -6.78
C GLY A 321 -13.39 14.39 -5.45
N SER A 322 -12.08 14.12 -5.36
CA SER A 322 -11.28 14.44 -4.17
C SER A 322 -11.12 15.94 -3.91
N ARG A 323 -11.23 16.78 -4.95
CA ARG A 323 -11.06 18.24 -4.86
C ARG A 323 -12.39 18.98 -4.83
N ASP A 324 -13.36 18.52 -5.62
CA ASP A 324 -14.71 19.07 -5.69
C ASP A 324 -15.70 17.97 -6.11
N ALA A 325 -16.34 17.36 -5.10
CA ALA A 325 -17.34 16.32 -5.30
C ALA A 325 -18.57 16.82 -6.06
N ALA A 326 -18.98 18.08 -5.86
CA ALA A 326 -20.14 18.65 -6.55
C ALA A 326 -19.85 18.89 -8.04
N PHE A 327 -18.61 19.25 -8.36
CA PHE A 327 -18.14 19.38 -9.73
C PHE A 327 -17.97 18.03 -10.42
N LYS A 328 -17.47 16.99 -9.72
CA LYS A 328 -17.49 15.60 -10.21
C LYS A 328 -18.90 15.16 -10.62
N THR A 329 -19.89 15.32 -9.72
CA THR A 329 -21.27 14.93 -10.01
C THR A 329 -21.86 15.71 -11.19
N ARG A 330 -21.47 16.97 -11.38
CA ARG A 330 -21.89 17.76 -12.56
C ARG A 330 -21.34 17.18 -13.86
N LEU A 331 -20.07 16.77 -13.88
CA LEU A 331 -19.43 16.10 -15.01
C LEU A 331 -20.09 14.75 -15.34
N GLU A 332 -20.35 13.90 -14.35
CA GLU A 332 -21.06 12.63 -14.53
C GLU A 332 -22.49 12.84 -15.08
N ALA A 333 -23.15 13.90 -14.64
CA ALA A 333 -24.49 14.24 -15.10
C ALA A 333 -24.53 14.58 -16.60
N HIS A 334 -23.47 15.13 -17.19
CA HIS A 334 -23.40 15.39 -18.63
C HIS A 334 -23.45 14.11 -19.46
N PHE A 335 -22.69 13.08 -19.10
CA PHE A 335 -22.74 11.78 -19.77
C PHE A 335 -24.14 11.15 -19.68
N THR A 336 -24.74 11.20 -18.48
CA THR A 336 -26.10 10.67 -18.25
C THR A 336 -27.15 11.46 -19.03
N ARG A 337 -27.02 12.79 -19.12
CA ARG A 337 -27.92 13.66 -19.89
C ARG A 337 -27.82 13.38 -21.39
N LEU A 338 -26.61 13.24 -21.94
CA LEU A 338 -26.40 12.85 -23.34
C LEU A 338 -27.11 11.53 -23.67
N VAL A 339 -26.92 10.49 -22.85
CA VAL A 339 -27.61 9.21 -23.00
C VAL A 339 -29.14 9.38 -22.92
N SER A 340 -29.64 10.19 -21.99
CA SER A 340 -31.08 10.42 -21.83
C SER A 340 -31.70 11.15 -23.03
N LEU A 341 -30.99 12.13 -23.60
CA LEU A 341 -31.42 12.89 -24.78
C LEU A 341 -31.45 11.98 -26.02
N MET A 342 -30.45 11.11 -26.18
CA MET A 342 -30.41 10.11 -27.26
C MET A 342 -31.56 9.09 -27.13
N LYS A 343 -31.79 8.56 -25.93
CA LYS A 343 -32.92 7.63 -25.66
C LYS A 343 -34.28 8.27 -25.92
N ALA A 344 -34.40 9.57 -25.64
CA ALA A 344 -35.61 10.34 -25.87
C ALA A 344 -35.77 10.82 -27.33
N GLY A 345 -34.89 10.41 -28.25
CA GLY A 345 -34.96 10.77 -29.67
C GLY A 345 -34.90 12.28 -29.91
N GLN A 346 -34.20 13.03 -29.04
CA GLN A 346 -34.19 14.48 -29.11
C GLN A 346 -33.43 14.99 -30.36
N PRO A 347 -33.76 16.21 -30.85
CA PRO A 347 -33.06 16.82 -31.97
C PRO A 347 -31.57 17.02 -31.65
N GLN A 348 -30.74 16.87 -32.68
CA GLN A 348 -29.29 16.94 -32.55
C GLN A 348 -28.78 18.22 -31.86
N ASP A 349 -29.44 19.36 -32.11
CA ASP A 349 -29.07 20.65 -31.52
C ASP A 349 -28.97 20.60 -29.99
N LYS A 350 -29.85 19.81 -29.33
CA LYS A 350 -29.82 19.64 -27.88
C LYS A 350 -28.64 18.78 -27.41
N LEU A 351 -28.29 17.76 -28.18
CA LEU A 351 -27.15 16.89 -27.87
C LEU A 351 -25.82 17.64 -28.07
N VAL A 352 -25.72 18.46 -29.12
CA VAL A 352 -24.54 19.30 -29.38
C VAL A 352 -24.38 20.36 -28.28
N ALA A 353 -25.49 20.96 -27.82
CA ALA A 353 -25.44 21.91 -26.70
C ALA A 353 -24.95 21.25 -25.40
N GLU A 354 -25.42 20.03 -25.10
CA GLU A 354 -24.98 19.28 -23.92
C GLU A 354 -23.51 18.86 -24.01
N ALA A 355 -23.05 18.43 -25.19
CA ALA A 355 -21.65 18.10 -25.44
C ALA A 355 -20.72 19.32 -25.36
N ALA A 356 -21.18 20.50 -25.78
CA ALA A 356 -20.45 21.75 -25.61
C ALA A 356 -20.31 22.14 -24.13
N ALA A 357 -21.35 21.91 -23.32
CA ALA A 357 -21.28 22.12 -21.87
C ALA A 357 -20.30 21.15 -21.19
N LEU A 358 -20.35 19.86 -21.56
CA LEU A 358 -19.36 18.87 -21.11
C LEU A 358 -17.93 19.28 -21.45
N ARG A 359 -17.69 19.77 -22.67
CA ARG A 359 -16.38 20.23 -23.13
C ARG A 359 -15.85 21.41 -22.30
N ALA A 360 -16.72 22.36 -21.94
CA ALA A 360 -16.35 23.50 -21.09
C ALA A 360 -15.98 23.05 -19.67
N ASP A 361 -16.77 22.15 -19.08
CA ASP A 361 -16.50 21.61 -17.74
C ASP A 361 -15.24 20.71 -17.73
N LEU A 362 -14.97 19.96 -18.80
CA LEU A 362 -13.71 19.22 -18.96
C LEU A 362 -12.50 20.15 -19.04
N HIS A 363 -12.60 21.28 -19.74
CA HIS A 363 -11.52 22.28 -19.77
C HIS A 363 -11.27 22.88 -18.38
N GLN A 364 -12.34 23.19 -17.63
CA GLN A 364 -12.22 23.62 -16.24
C GLN A 364 -11.62 22.51 -15.37
N ALA A 365 -11.96 21.25 -15.58
CA ALA A 365 -11.37 20.12 -14.88
C ALA A 365 -9.86 20.00 -15.13
N VAL A 366 -9.41 20.17 -16.38
CA VAL A 366 -7.97 20.19 -16.71
C VAL A 366 -7.25 21.33 -15.98
N ALA A 367 -7.82 22.54 -16.01
CA ALA A 367 -7.25 23.69 -15.30
C ALA A 367 -7.22 23.48 -13.77
N MET A 368 -8.27 22.88 -13.22
CA MET A 368 -8.39 22.52 -11.81
C MET A 368 -7.41 21.43 -11.41
N LEU A 369 -7.17 20.46 -12.28
CA LEU A 369 -6.26 19.34 -12.06
C LEU A 369 -4.79 19.79 -12.13
N GLY A 370 -4.50 20.79 -12.98
CA GLY A 370 -3.25 21.55 -13.03
C GLY A 370 -2.07 20.75 -13.59
N GLU A 371 -1.28 21.37 -14.47
CA GLU A 371 0.03 20.85 -14.87
C GLU A 371 0.96 20.78 -13.65
N GLY A 372 1.67 19.66 -13.50
CA GLY A 372 2.48 19.31 -12.33
C GLY A 372 3.76 20.11 -12.09
N GLU A 373 3.72 21.45 -12.16
CA GLU A 373 4.86 22.31 -11.82
C GLU A 373 5.03 22.52 -10.30
N GLU A 374 3.93 22.66 -9.55
CA GLU A 374 3.97 22.87 -8.09
C GLU A 374 4.52 21.65 -7.31
N THR A 375 4.34 20.43 -7.83
CA THR A 375 4.87 19.20 -7.20
C THR A 375 6.37 19.01 -7.41
N GLN A 376 6.92 19.38 -8.57
CA GLN A 376 8.34 19.16 -8.85
C GLN A 376 9.24 20.11 -8.06
N TRP A 377 8.86 21.39 -8.00
CA TRP A 377 9.56 22.39 -7.20
C TRP A 377 9.50 22.07 -5.71
N SER A 378 8.35 21.60 -5.21
CA SER A 378 8.22 21.19 -3.81
C SER A 378 9.06 19.94 -3.50
N LEU A 379 9.06 18.91 -4.34
CA LEU A 379 9.91 17.72 -4.17
C LEU A 379 11.42 18.06 -4.20
N LEU A 380 11.83 18.96 -5.09
CA LEU A 380 13.20 19.47 -5.14
C LEU A 380 13.56 20.17 -3.82
N LEU A 381 12.70 21.07 -3.36
CA LEU A 381 12.92 21.81 -2.11
C LEU A 381 12.90 20.89 -0.89
N TYR A 382 12.03 19.89 -0.84
CA TYR A 382 12.00 18.90 0.24
C TYR A 382 13.27 18.06 0.27
N SER A 383 13.69 17.52 -0.88
CA SER A 383 14.97 16.81 -1.01
C SER A 383 16.14 17.69 -0.54
N LEU A 384 16.23 18.91 -1.07
CA LEU A 384 17.25 19.88 -0.69
C LEU A 384 17.28 20.14 0.82
N MET A 385 16.12 20.40 1.42
CA MET A 385 16.00 20.70 2.84
C MET A 385 16.39 19.50 3.72
N ILE A 386 16.02 18.27 3.33
CA ILE A 386 16.39 17.05 4.06
C ILE A 386 17.91 16.91 4.10
N ILE A 387 18.58 16.84 2.94
CA ILE A 387 20.02 16.56 2.93
C ILE A 387 20.83 17.69 3.58
N VAL A 388 20.45 18.95 3.36
CA VAL A 388 21.14 20.09 3.97
C VAL A 388 20.99 20.05 5.49
N ARG A 389 19.81 19.67 5.99
CA ARG A 389 19.56 19.57 7.43
C ARG A 389 20.36 18.44 8.06
N GLU A 390 20.15 17.20 7.64
CA GLU A 390 20.82 16.05 8.26
C GLU A 390 22.34 16.08 8.04
N GLY A 391 22.76 16.53 6.86
CA GLY A 391 24.15 16.74 6.55
C GLY A 391 24.81 17.80 7.43
N LEU A 392 24.13 18.92 7.72
CA LEU A 392 24.69 19.97 8.58
C LEU A 392 24.74 19.51 10.05
N GLU A 393 23.73 18.76 10.52
CA GLU A 393 23.73 18.19 11.87
C GLU A 393 24.92 17.22 12.06
N ALA A 394 25.13 16.31 11.12
CA ALA A 394 26.29 15.43 11.10
C ALA A 394 27.60 16.24 11.06
N LEU A 395 27.67 17.27 10.21
CA LEU A 395 28.84 18.14 10.05
C LEU A 395 29.16 18.89 11.34
N LEU A 396 28.16 19.40 12.06
CA LEU A 396 28.31 20.13 13.32
C LEU A 396 28.81 19.20 14.44
N ILE A 397 28.33 17.96 14.50
CA ILE A 397 28.80 16.98 15.49
C ILE A 397 30.26 16.62 15.21
N VAL A 398 30.60 16.29 13.96
CA VAL A 398 31.97 15.98 13.57
C VAL A 398 32.88 17.19 13.80
N ALA A 399 32.45 18.39 13.44
CA ALA A 399 33.20 19.62 13.69
C ALA A 399 33.42 19.87 15.19
N ALA A 400 32.43 19.59 16.05
CA ALA A 400 32.58 19.71 17.50
C ALA A 400 33.61 18.72 18.05
N ILE A 401 33.59 17.47 17.59
CA ILE A 401 34.55 16.43 17.99
C ILE A 401 35.96 16.80 17.50
N VAL A 402 36.10 17.22 16.24
CA VAL A 402 37.38 17.63 15.64
C VAL A 402 37.92 18.88 16.34
N ALA A 403 37.10 19.90 16.58
CA ALA A 403 37.49 21.11 17.29
C ALA A 403 37.93 20.79 18.72
N TRP A 404 37.26 19.86 19.39
CA TRP A 404 37.66 19.39 20.71
C TRP A 404 39.01 18.65 20.65
N LEU A 405 39.24 17.75 19.68
CA LEU A 405 40.52 17.07 19.50
C LEU A 405 41.67 18.03 19.21
N VAL A 406 41.44 19.00 18.31
CA VAL A 406 42.41 20.04 17.96
C VAL A 406 42.73 20.93 19.16
N LYS A 407 41.73 21.32 19.96
CA LYS A 407 41.93 22.15 21.15
C LYS A 407 42.71 21.44 22.27
N ASN A 408 42.63 20.11 22.33
CA ASN A 408 43.31 19.29 23.32
C ASN A 408 44.60 18.62 22.78
N ASP A 409 45.16 19.13 21.68
CA ASP A 409 46.42 18.67 21.06
C ASP A 409 46.44 17.18 20.66
N HIS A 410 45.26 16.61 20.38
CA HIS A 410 45.10 15.22 19.94
C HIS A 410 44.95 15.11 18.41
N HIS A 411 45.87 15.74 17.68
CA HIS A 411 45.88 15.71 16.21
C HIS A 411 46.09 14.31 15.63
N ASP A 412 46.78 13.45 16.37
CA ASP A 412 47.04 12.04 16.07
C ASP A 412 45.75 11.21 15.90
N LYS A 413 44.64 11.63 16.51
CA LYS A 413 43.35 10.90 16.49
C LYS A 413 42.38 11.37 15.41
N LEU A 414 42.72 12.40 14.63
CA LEU A 414 41.88 12.88 13.53
C LEU A 414 41.61 11.83 12.44
N PRO A 415 42.59 10.98 12.04
CA PRO A 415 42.33 9.92 11.07
C PRO A 415 41.28 8.90 11.55
N LEU A 416 41.21 8.66 12.87
CA LEU A 416 40.22 7.75 13.48
C LEU A 416 38.80 8.28 13.31
N ILE A 417 38.60 9.59 13.48
CA ILE A 417 37.31 10.25 13.22
C ILE A 417 36.95 10.12 11.74
N ARG A 418 37.89 10.42 10.82
CA ARG A 418 37.65 10.27 9.38
C ARG A 418 37.22 8.85 9.01
N GLN A 419 37.87 7.84 9.58
CA GLN A 419 37.46 6.44 9.39
C GLN A 419 36.06 6.17 9.91
N SER A 420 35.70 6.64 11.11
CA SER A 420 34.36 6.45 11.67
C SER A 420 33.26 7.06 10.79
N VAL A 421 33.51 8.24 10.20
CA VAL A 421 32.57 8.94 9.31
C VAL A 421 32.36 8.14 8.02
N VAL A 422 33.44 7.67 7.38
CA VAL A 422 33.35 6.87 6.15
C VAL A 422 32.58 5.57 6.40
N VAL A 423 32.86 4.88 7.51
CA VAL A 423 32.17 3.64 7.87
C VAL A 423 30.68 3.90 8.16
N ALA A 424 30.35 5.01 8.83
CA ALA A 424 28.97 5.41 9.09
C ALA A 424 28.19 5.70 7.80
N LEU A 425 28.80 6.39 6.83
CA LEU A 425 28.18 6.66 5.52
C LEU A 425 27.90 5.36 4.76
N VAL A 426 28.88 4.45 4.70
CA VAL A 426 28.71 3.14 4.05
C VAL A 426 27.61 2.33 4.76
N ALA A 427 27.60 2.32 6.09
CA ALA A 427 26.55 1.63 6.86
C ALA A 427 25.16 2.21 6.60
N SER A 428 25.06 3.53 6.40
CA SER A 428 23.78 4.20 6.07
C SER A 428 23.27 3.75 4.70
N VAL A 429 24.14 3.71 3.68
CA VAL A 429 23.78 3.19 2.35
C VAL A 429 23.39 1.71 2.41
N ALA A 430 24.13 0.89 3.16
CA ALA A 430 23.77 -0.52 3.36
C ALA A 430 22.40 -0.68 4.02
N THR A 431 22.06 0.20 4.98
CA THR A 431 20.75 0.24 5.63
C THR A 431 19.64 0.53 4.61
N ALA A 432 19.87 1.45 3.67
CA ALA A 432 18.92 1.74 2.58
C ALA A 432 18.66 0.50 1.69
N VAL A 433 19.72 -0.23 1.32
CA VAL A 433 19.61 -1.47 0.52
C VAL A 433 18.85 -2.56 1.28
N VAL A 434 19.14 -2.75 2.57
CA VAL A 434 18.44 -3.72 3.42
C VAL A 434 16.95 -3.38 3.49
N PHE A 435 16.59 -2.12 3.70
CA PHE A 435 15.19 -1.70 3.66
C PHE A 435 14.56 -2.03 2.31
N GLN A 436 15.19 -1.63 1.20
CA GLN A 436 14.66 -1.92 -0.13
C GLN A 436 14.37 -3.42 -0.34
N LEU A 437 15.28 -4.30 0.09
CA LEU A 437 15.15 -5.77 -0.03
C LEU A 437 14.06 -6.37 0.87
N VAL A 438 13.94 -5.89 2.11
CA VAL A 438 12.93 -6.38 3.07
C VAL A 438 11.52 -5.98 2.62
N PHE A 439 11.36 -4.74 2.15
CA PHE A 439 10.07 -4.19 1.73
C PHE A 439 9.60 -4.76 0.38
N THR A 440 10.48 -5.09 -0.56
CA THR A 440 10.06 -5.71 -1.85
C THR A 440 9.62 -7.17 -1.72
N ARG A 441 10.00 -7.87 -0.66
CA ARG A 441 9.69 -9.32 -0.48
C ARG A 441 8.53 -9.61 0.46
N SER A 442 7.93 -8.59 1.08
CA SER A 442 6.86 -8.76 2.05
C SER A 442 5.49 -8.53 1.39
N GLY A 443 4.90 -9.60 0.84
CA GLY A 443 3.63 -9.56 0.09
C GLY A 443 2.35 -9.34 0.93
N ALA A 444 2.46 -9.21 2.25
CA ALA A 444 1.33 -8.88 3.12
C ALA A 444 1.70 -7.72 4.06
N SER A 445 0.81 -6.72 4.09
CA SER A 445 0.80 -5.57 5.01
C SER A 445 1.81 -4.44 4.74
N ARG A 446 2.04 -4.07 3.48
CA ARG A 446 2.83 -2.87 3.11
C ARG A 446 2.33 -1.63 3.86
N GLU A 447 1.03 -1.36 3.83
CA GLU A 447 0.44 -0.18 4.48
C GLU A 447 0.57 -0.23 6.01
N LEU A 448 0.47 -1.44 6.61
CA LEU A 448 0.68 -1.61 8.04
C LEU A 448 2.14 -1.33 8.44
N LEU A 449 3.09 -1.84 7.65
CA LEU A 449 4.51 -1.66 7.88
C LEU A 449 4.89 -0.19 7.68
N GLU A 450 4.35 0.46 6.65
CA GLU A 450 4.53 1.88 6.35
C GLU A 450 3.95 2.76 7.47
N GLY A 451 2.71 2.49 7.90
CA GLY A 451 2.08 3.18 9.03
C GLY A 451 2.86 3.01 10.35
N ILE A 452 3.25 1.78 10.71
CA ILE A 452 4.01 1.50 11.94
C ILE A 452 5.38 2.20 11.90
N THR A 453 6.10 2.12 10.78
CA THR A 453 7.41 2.77 10.67
C THR A 453 7.30 4.28 10.72
N MET A 454 6.27 4.86 10.12
CA MET A 454 5.99 6.29 10.18
C MET A 454 5.65 6.73 11.62
N LEU A 455 4.88 5.95 12.38
CA LEU A 455 4.62 6.24 13.80
C LEU A 455 5.86 6.13 14.68
N ILE A 456 6.74 5.16 14.43
CA ILE A 456 8.05 5.07 15.11
C ILE A 456 8.87 6.33 14.80
N ALA A 457 8.86 6.79 13.54
CA ALA A 457 9.53 8.02 13.14
C ALA A 457 8.96 9.24 13.85
N VAL A 458 7.64 9.36 14.05
CA VAL A 458 7.00 10.45 14.82
C VAL A 458 7.56 10.55 16.24
N VAL A 459 7.67 9.42 16.94
CA VAL A 459 8.22 9.39 18.32
C VAL A 459 9.67 9.86 18.33
N MET A 460 10.47 9.38 17.37
CA MET A 460 11.88 9.73 17.22
C MET A 460 12.07 11.22 16.88
N LEU A 461 11.32 11.72 15.90
CA LEU A 461 11.28 13.13 15.47
C LEU A 461 10.90 14.06 16.61
N PHE A 462 9.84 13.70 17.36
CA PHE A 462 9.39 14.49 18.50
C PHE A 462 10.47 14.55 19.59
N PHE A 463 11.09 13.41 19.92
CA PHE A 463 12.16 13.35 20.91
C PHE A 463 13.37 14.18 20.48
N MET A 464 13.76 14.10 19.20
CA MET A 464 14.92 14.82 18.68
C MET A 464 14.66 16.32 18.55
N SER A 465 13.47 16.71 18.07
CA SER A 465 13.02 18.10 18.05
C SER A 465 13.09 18.71 19.45
N TYR A 466 12.53 18.01 20.45
CA TYR A 466 12.62 18.42 21.85
C TYR A 466 14.07 18.53 22.33
N TRP A 467 14.93 17.57 21.97
CA TRP A 467 16.34 17.58 22.35
C TRP A 467 17.08 18.80 21.78
N LEU A 468 16.90 19.12 20.50
CA LEU A 468 17.51 20.29 19.85
C LEU A 468 17.00 21.60 20.47
N LEU A 469 15.69 21.73 20.64
CA LEU A 469 15.04 22.92 21.23
C LEU A 469 15.45 23.11 22.71
N SER A 470 15.60 22.02 23.47
CA SER A 470 16.07 22.05 24.86
C SER A 470 17.54 22.49 25.01
N LYS A 471 18.34 22.47 23.93
CA LYS A 471 19.78 22.79 23.93
C LYS A 471 20.11 24.17 23.35
N VAL A 472 19.11 24.95 22.92
CA VAL A 472 19.23 26.34 22.43
C VAL A 472 19.94 27.27 23.45
N GLU A 473 19.98 26.90 24.72
CA GLU A 473 20.70 27.62 25.78
C GLU A 473 22.21 27.24 25.80
N SER A 474 23.00 27.93 24.97
CA SER A 474 24.43 27.67 24.65
C SER A 474 25.41 27.43 25.81
N ARG A 475 25.04 27.72 27.06
CA ARG A 475 25.88 27.51 28.26
C ARG A 475 25.90 26.06 28.75
N ARG A 476 24.84 25.28 28.55
CA ARG A 476 24.74 23.88 29.01
C ARG A 476 25.44 22.88 28.09
N TRP A 477 25.55 23.18 26.79
CA TRP A 477 26.25 22.33 25.82
C TRP A 477 27.74 22.18 26.14
N LYS A 478 28.43 23.31 26.38
CA LYS A 478 29.86 23.32 26.75
C LYS A 478 30.14 22.56 28.05
N ALA A 479 29.32 22.76 29.08
CA ALA A 479 29.46 22.08 30.38
C ALA A 479 29.18 20.57 30.31
N TRP A 480 28.21 20.14 29.49
CA TRP A 480 27.93 18.71 29.28
C TRP A 480 29.00 18.02 28.44
N LEU A 481 29.53 18.72 27.42
CA LEU A 481 30.60 18.23 26.56
C LEU A 481 31.91 18.06 27.35
N GLU A 482 32.29 19.05 28.17
CA GLU A 482 33.41 18.93 29.10
C GLU A 482 33.20 17.77 30.09
N GLY A 483 32.02 17.65 30.72
CA GLY A 483 31.76 16.59 31.70
C GLY A 483 31.80 15.15 31.14
N LYS A 484 31.27 14.89 29.93
CA LYS A 484 31.27 13.55 29.34
C LYS A 484 32.59 13.15 28.69
N LEU A 485 33.35 14.11 28.15
CA LEU A 485 34.63 13.81 27.49
C LEU A 485 35.76 13.60 28.51
N THR A 486 35.82 14.38 29.59
CA THR A 486 36.86 14.19 30.62
C THR A 486 36.78 12.81 31.28
N HIS A 487 35.58 12.24 31.41
CA HIS A 487 35.38 10.93 32.06
C HIS A 487 35.63 9.72 31.14
N SER A 488 35.45 9.87 29.82
CA SER A 488 35.69 8.81 28.83
C SER A 488 37.17 8.67 28.43
N LEU A 489 37.96 9.74 28.56
CA LEU A 489 39.38 9.73 28.18
C LEU A 489 40.32 9.23 29.26
N SER A 490 39.91 9.27 30.53
CA SER A 490 40.63 8.64 31.65
C SER A 490 40.82 7.11 31.52
N ARG A 491 40.19 6.46 30.52
CA ARG A 491 40.37 5.03 30.19
C ARG A 491 41.04 4.76 28.84
N GLY A 492 41.50 5.75 28.08
CA GLY A 492 42.19 5.50 26.81
C GLY A 492 41.33 4.84 25.71
N SER A 493 40.00 4.94 25.77
CA SER A 493 39.13 4.25 24.81
C SER A 493 39.03 5.00 23.49
N LEU A 494 40.03 4.81 22.62
CA LEU A 494 39.97 5.17 21.19
C LEU A 494 38.70 4.59 20.53
N VAL A 495 38.27 3.41 20.98
CA VAL A 495 37.02 2.76 20.58
C VAL A 495 35.79 3.61 20.95
N GLY A 496 35.74 4.18 22.15
CA GLY A 496 34.62 5.01 22.59
C GLY A 496 34.50 6.30 21.77
N LEU A 497 35.62 6.92 21.43
CA LEU A 497 35.65 8.10 20.57
C LEU A 497 35.22 7.76 19.14
N TRP A 498 35.73 6.67 18.58
CA TRP A 498 35.33 6.16 17.26
C TRP A 498 33.84 5.83 17.21
N LEU A 499 33.33 5.10 18.20
CA LEU A 499 31.93 4.68 18.27
C LEU A 499 30.99 5.87 18.45
N THR A 500 31.40 6.88 19.24
CA THR A 500 30.59 8.10 19.43
C THR A 500 30.44 8.86 18.11
N SER A 501 31.53 9.03 17.36
CA SER A 501 31.49 9.69 16.06
C SER A 501 30.72 8.86 15.02
N PHE A 502 30.95 7.54 14.99
CA PHE A 502 30.23 6.61 14.11
C PHE A 502 28.72 6.64 14.37
N LEU A 503 28.28 6.44 15.61
CA LEU A 503 26.85 6.39 15.95
C LEU A 503 26.14 7.71 15.69
N ALA A 504 26.82 8.83 15.94
CA ALA A 504 26.26 10.13 15.63
C ALA A 504 26.01 10.29 14.12
N VAL A 505 27.01 10.03 13.29
CA VAL A 505 26.87 10.17 11.82
C VAL A 505 25.94 9.11 11.23
N TYR A 506 25.99 7.88 11.73
CA TYR A 506 25.12 6.79 11.28
C TYR A 506 23.66 7.09 11.59
N ARG A 507 23.35 7.69 12.74
CA ARG A 507 21.99 8.12 13.07
C ARG A 507 21.47 9.13 12.05
N GLU A 508 22.20 10.22 11.80
CA GLU A 508 21.78 11.23 10.81
C GLU A 508 21.66 10.62 9.40
N GLY A 509 22.56 9.70 9.05
CA GLY A 509 22.52 8.98 7.77
C GLY A 509 21.33 8.02 7.65
N ALA A 510 20.97 7.29 8.70
CA ALA A 510 19.80 6.41 8.73
C ALA A 510 18.49 7.21 8.64
N GLU A 511 18.41 8.35 9.33
CA GLU A 511 17.28 9.28 9.22
C GLU A 511 17.17 9.87 7.81
N THR A 512 18.29 10.30 7.21
CA THR A 512 18.32 10.76 5.81
C THR A 512 17.74 9.69 4.88
N VAL A 513 18.16 8.44 5.04
CA VAL A 513 17.66 7.31 4.24
C VAL A 513 16.15 7.14 4.39
N LEU A 514 15.62 7.20 5.61
CA LEU A 514 14.19 7.05 5.87
C LEU A 514 13.38 8.21 5.27
N PHE A 515 13.83 9.46 5.41
CA PHE A 515 13.15 10.61 4.80
C PHE A 515 13.18 10.58 3.29
N TYR A 516 14.31 10.20 2.69
CA TYR A 516 14.40 10.04 1.23
C TYR A 516 13.57 8.87 0.74
N TYR A 517 13.46 7.78 1.50
CA TYR A 517 12.59 6.67 1.17
C TYR A 517 11.12 7.10 1.12
N ALA A 518 10.64 7.82 2.15
CA ALA A 518 9.29 8.37 2.16
C ALA A 518 9.07 9.40 1.03
N LEU A 519 10.03 10.29 0.79
CA LEU A 519 9.94 11.30 -0.27
C LEU A 519 9.91 10.69 -1.68
N VAL A 520 10.68 9.61 -1.90
CA VAL A 520 10.66 8.85 -3.16
C VAL A 520 9.37 8.06 -3.31
N GLY A 521 8.77 7.58 -2.22
CA GLY A 521 7.43 6.97 -2.22
C GLY A 521 6.31 7.94 -2.64
N ASP A 522 6.38 9.20 -2.19
CA ASP A 522 5.45 10.27 -2.61
C ASP A 522 5.67 10.70 -4.09
N ALA A 523 6.82 10.41 -4.68
CA ALA A 523 7.15 10.76 -6.06
C ALA A 523 6.67 9.70 -7.06
N GLN A 524 5.56 10.00 -7.75
CA GLN A 524 4.91 9.08 -8.69
C GLN A 524 5.36 9.26 -10.16
N SER A 525 6.38 10.09 -10.42
CA SER A 525 6.86 10.40 -11.78
C SER A 525 8.38 10.43 -11.91
N VAL A 526 8.89 10.13 -13.12
CA VAL A 526 10.33 10.21 -13.45
C VAL A 526 10.87 11.62 -13.22
N SER A 527 10.11 12.66 -13.57
CA SER A 527 10.50 14.04 -13.31
C SER A 527 10.55 14.37 -11.81
N GLY A 528 9.68 13.77 -10.98
CA GLY A 528 9.73 13.85 -9.54
C GLY A 528 11.01 13.24 -8.97
N HIS A 529 11.41 12.06 -9.45
CA HIS A 529 12.69 11.44 -9.06
C HIS A 529 13.90 12.28 -9.50
N LEU A 530 13.85 12.90 -10.69
CA LEU A 530 14.89 13.83 -11.14
C LEU A 530 14.95 15.09 -10.27
N ALA A 531 13.80 15.64 -9.86
CA ALA A 531 13.72 16.79 -8.96
C ALA A 531 14.32 16.46 -7.58
N ILE A 532 14.02 15.27 -7.03
CA ILE A 532 14.63 14.76 -5.81
C ILE A 532 16.15 14.64 -5.97
N GLY A 533 16.62 14.04 -7.07
CA GLY A 533 18.04 13.91 -7.38
C GLY A 533 18.75 15.26 -7.49
N ALA A 534 18.13 16.23 -8.17
CA ALA A 534 18.64 17.60 -8.28
C ALA A 534 18.73 18.28 -6.91
N GLY A 535 17.70 18.18 -6.07
CA GLY A 535 17.70 18.70 -4.70
C GLY A 535 18.83 18.09 -3.85
N PHE A 536 19.07 16.78 -3.98
CA PHE A 536 20.14 16.08 -3.26
C PHE A 536 21.53 16.58 -3.69
N VAL A 537 21.77 16.71 -4.99
CA VAL A 537 23.05 17.19 -5.53
C VAL A 537 23.31 18.64 -5.12
N ILE A 538 22.33 19.53 -5.26
CA ILE A 538 22.44 20.93 -4.83
C ILE A 538 22.74 20.99 -3.33
N GLY A 539 22.05 20.18 -2.53
CA GLY A 539 22.28 20.12 -1.09
C GLY A 539 23.68 19.62 -0.73
N CYS A 540 24.21 18.60 -1.41
CA CYS A 540 25.60 18.16 -1.24
C CYS A 540 26.60 19.28 -1.53
N VAL A 541 26.36 20.09 -2.57
CA VAL A 541 27.21 21.26 -2.90
C VAL A 541 27.13 22.30 -1.79
N LEU A 542 25.95 22.58 -1.24
CA LEU A 542 25.78 23.50 -0.10
C LEU A 542 26.48 22.99 1.17
N LEU A 543 26.42 21.69 1.45
CA LEU A 543 27.14 21.08 2.58
C LEU A 543 28.66 21.16 2.41
N LEU A 544 29.16 20.94 1.19
CA LEU A 544 30.57 21.11 0.88
C LEU A 544 31.01 22.57 1.11
N ALA A 545 30.20 23.54 0.67
CA ALA A 545 30.44 24.95 0.92
C ALA A 545 30.41 25.27 2.43
N ALA A 546 29.44 24.74 3.18
CA ALA A 546 29.35 24.91 4.63
C ALA A 546 30.58 24.31 5.35
N TRP A 547 31.06 23.15 4.92
CA TRP A 547 32.28 22.54 5.44
C TRP A 547 33.51 23.40 5.17
N LEU A 548 33.68 23.91 3.94
CA LEU A 548 34.77 24.80 3.57
C LEU A 548 34.73 26.09 4.41
N ILE A 549 33.55 26.69 4.57
CA ILE A 549 33.38 27.88 5.42
C ILE A 549 33.80 27.55 6.85
N MET A 550 33.33 26.45 7.44
CA MET A 550 33.72 26.07 8.81
C MET A 550 35.20 25.71 8.95
N ARG A 551 35.82 25.15 7.91
CA ARG A 551 37.23 24.79 7.91
C ARG A 551 38.15 26.02 7.89
N TYR A 552 37.76 27.06 7.15
CA TYR A 552 38.60 28.22 6.87
C TYR A 552 38.17 29.51 7.58
N SER A 553 36.97 29.58 8.16
CA SER A 553 36.47 30.75 8.88
C SER A 553 36.46 30.57 10.40
N VAL A 554 36.92 31.59 11.13
CA VAL A 554 36.72 31.78 12.60
C VAL A 554 35.30 32.29 12.89
N VAL A 555 34.34 32.04 12.01
CA VAL A 555 33.00 32.64 12.09
C VAL A 555 32.13 31.79 13.02
N ARG A 556 31.60 32.43 14.06
CA ARG A 556 30.64 31.86 15.00
C ARG A 556 29.29 31.68 14.28
N LEU A 557 29.04 30.48 13.75
CA LEU A 557 27.71 30.12 13.23
C LEU A 557 26.62 30.48 14.27
N PRO A 558 25.54 31.18 13.89
CA PRO A 558 24.42 31.44 14.78
C PRO A 558 23.66 30.14 15.03
N LEU A 559 24.16 29.32 15.97
CA LEU A 559 23.60 28.01 16.31
C LEU A 559 22.18 28.10 16.86
N LYS A 560 21.82 29.22 17.50
CA LYS A 560 20.48 29.42 18.08
C LYS A 560 19.36 29.44 17.01
N PRO A 561 19.38 30.35 16.00
CA PRO A 561 18.42 30.33 14.90
C PRO A 561 18.35 28.98 14.20
N PHE A 562 19.51 28.35 13.98
CA PHE A 562 19.58 27.03 13.34
C PHE A 562 18.82 25.98 14.14
N PHE A 563 19.11 25.80 15.44
CA PHE A 563 18.42 24.81 16.27
C PHE A 563 16.93 25.11 16.48
N ILE A 564 16.53 26.38 16.46
CA ILE A 564 15.10 26.76 16.53
C ILE A 564 14.40 26.35 15.23
N PHE A 565 15.02 26.66 14.08
CA PHE A 565 14.45 26.33 12.77
C PHE A 565 14.41 24.81 12.56
N THR A 566 15.51 24.10 12.77
CA THR A 566 15.57 22.64 12.55
C THR A 566 14.73 21.88 13.57
N GLY A 567 14.74 22.30 14.83
CA GLY A 567 13.87 21.74 15.86
C GLY A 567 12.39 21.95 15.54
N GLY A 568 12.00 23.16 15.12
CA GLY A 568 10.63 23.47 14.69
C GLY A 568 10.20 22.71 13.43
N PHE A 569 11.10 22.57 12.45
CA PHE A 569 10.86 21.79 11.24
C PHE A 569 10.66 20.29 11.54
N MET A 570 11.50 19.68 12.38
CA MET A 570 11.30 18.29 12.82
C MET A 570 9.98 18.11 13.56
N TYR A 571 9.57 19.11 14.33
CA TYR A 571 8.27 19.10 14.99
C TYR A 571 7.11 19.09 13.98
N LEU A 572 7.20 19.93 12.94
CA LEU A 572 6.23 19.97 11.86
C LEU A 572 6.19 18.63 11.11
N MET A 573 7.34 18.02 10.82
CA MET A 573 7.38 16.70 10.17
C MET A 573 6.76 15.61 11.04
N ALA A 574 7.01 15.62 12.35
CA ALA A 574 6.33 14.71 13.29
C ALA A 574 4.81 14.89 13.24
N PHE A 575 4.33 16.14 13.13
CA PHE A 575 2.91 16.44 12.99
C PHE A 575 2.32 15.89 11.67
N VAL A 576 3.00 16.09 10.54
CA VAL A 576 2.55 15.59 9.24
C VAL A 576 2.52 14.05 9.21
N PHE A 577 3.60 13.42 9.68
CA PHE A 577 3.76 11.97 9.71
C PHE A 577 2.81 11.28 10.69
N ALA A 578 2.40 11.95 11.77
CA ALA A 578 1.40 11.42 12.69
C ALA A 578 0.05 11.17 12.00
N GLY A 579 -0.37 12.10 11.13
CA GLY A 579 -1.63 11.96 10.41
C GLY A 579 -1.54 10.96 9.25
N LYS A 580 -0.49 11.06 8.42
CA LYS A 580 -0.23 10.11 7.33
C LYS A 580 -0.03 8.68 7.86
N GLY A 581 0.77 8.50 8.90
CA GLY A 581 1.07 7.18 9.46
C GLY A 581 -0.16 6.46 10.01
N VAL A 582 -1.11 7.18 10.60
CA VAL A 582 -2.38 6.58 11.03
C VAL A 582 -3.32 6.30 9.85
N LEU A 583 -3.29 7.12 8.80
CA LEU A 583 -4.05 6.85 7.58
C LEU A 583 -3.61 5.52 6.95
N GLU A 584 -2.31 5.27 6.85
CA GLU A 584 -1.77 3.99 6.36
C GLU A 584 -2.23 2.79 7.20
N LEU A 585 -2.39 2.96 8.52
CA LEU A 585 -2.95 1.90 9.38
C LEU A 585 -4.44 1.66 9.14
N ILE A 586 -5.20 2.71 8.81
CA ILE A 586 -6.60 2.61 8.41
C ILE A 586 -6.71 1.86 7.08
N GLU A 587 -5.87 2.20 6.11
CA GLU A 587 -5.80 1.54 4.80
C GLU A 587 -5.33 0.08 4.92
N GLY A 588 -4.42 -0.18 5.86
CA GLY A 588 -4.01 -1.52 6.30
C GLY A 588 -5.07 -2.30 7.09
N LYS A 589 -6.29 -1.78 7.22
CA LYS A 589 -7.45 -2.39 7.92
C LYS A 589 -7.20 -2.71 9.40
N LEU A 590 -6.26 -2.01 10.05
CA LEU A 590 -5.97 -2.22 11.47
C LEU A 590 -7.09 -1.69 12.36
N PHE A 591 -7.73 -0.59 11.97
CA PHE A 591 -8.86 0.03 12.67
C PHE A 591 -9.90 0.57 11.66
N GLN A 592 -11.16 0.69 12.07
CA GLN A 592 -12.20 1.32 11.23
C GLN A 592 -12.19 2.84 11.41
N PRO A 593 -12.22 3.65 10.33
CA PRO A 593 -12.15 5.10 10.43
C PRO A 593 -13.47 5.70 10.92
N THR A 594 -13.38 6.67 11.83
CA THR A 594 -14.53 7.45 12.30
C THR A 594 -14.50 8.84 11.69
N LEU A 595 -15.43 9.13 10.78
CA LEU A 595 -15.50 10.44 10.09
C LEU A 595 -15.90 11.56 11.06
N VAL A 596 -15.15 12.66 11.06
CA VAL A 596 -15.46 13.88 11.82
C VAL A 596 -15.94 14.97 10.86
N GLY A 597 -17.20 15.37 11.00
CA GLY A 597 -17.78 16.43 10.17
C GLY A 597 -17.15 17.80 10.42
N GLY A 598 -16.86 18.54 9.34
CA GLY A 598 -16.39 19.93 9.39
C GLY A 598 -14.87 20.13 9.38
N VAL A 599 -14.07 19.06 9.30
CA VAL A 599 -12.61 19.15 9.16
C VAL A 599 -12.23 19.08 7.67
N PRO A 600 -11.48 20.07 7.14
CA PRO A 600 -11.00 20.02 5.76
C PRO A 600 -9.87 18.99 5.61
N GLU A 601 -9.83 18.29 4.47
CA GLU A 601 -8.69 17.45 4.13
C GLU A 601 -7.54 18.31 3.60
N ILE A 602 -6.38 18.18 4.22
CA ILE A 602 -5.15 18.86 3.80
C ILE A 602 -4.02 17.83 3.78
N SER A 603 -3.95 17.09 2.67
CA SER A 603 -3.10 15.90 2.53
C SER A 603 -1.60 16.19 2.69
N TRP A 604 -1.13 17.39 2.29
CA TRP A 604 0.28 17.78 2.47
C TRP A 604 0.66 18.07 3.93
N LEU A 605 -0.33 18.43 4.77
CA LEU A 605 -0.16 18.55 6.23
C LEU A 605 -0.47 17.24 6.96
N GLY A 606 -0.85 16.18 6.23
CA GLY A 606 -1.34 14.93 6.81
C GLY A 606 -2.65 15.11 7.59
N ILE A 607 -3.46 16.13 7.30
CA ILE A 607 -4.73 16.37 7.99
C ILE A 607 -5.83 15.67 7.20
N TYR A 608 -6.43 14.66 7.82
CA TYR A 608 -7.52 13.87 7.23
C TYR A 608 -8.76 13.94 8.12
N PRO A 609 -9.99 13.86 7.57
CA PRO A 609 -11.24 14.02 8.33
C PRO A 609 -11.61 12.80 9.18
N TYR A 610 -10.62 12.11 9.78
CA TYR A 610 -10.81 10.93 10.63
C TYR A 610 -10.39 11.23 12.06
N LEU A 611 -11.17 10.75 13.03
CA LEU A 611 -10.87 10.96 14.45
C LEU A 611 -9.51 10.36 14.82
N GLU A 612 -9.21 9.20 14.27
CA GLU A 612 -8.00 8.43 14.55
C GLU A 612 -6.74 9.14 14.04
N THR A 613 -6.79 9.76 12.86
CA THR A 613 -5.64 10.51 12.28
C THR A 613 -5.42 11.84 12.99
N LEU A 614 -6.50 12.52 13.40
CA LEU A 614 -6.43 13.82 14.09
C LEU A 614 -5.96 13.69 15.55
N THR A 615 -6.26 12.58 16.23
CA THR A 615 -5.92 12.37 17.63
C THR A 615 -4.42 12.57 17.95
N PRO A 616 -3.46 11.88 17.28
CA PRO A 616 -2.05 12.08 17.56
C PRO A 616 -1.56 13.49 17.19
N GLN A 617 -2.13 14.10 16.15
CA GLN A 617 -1.82 15.48 15.75
C GLN A 617 -2.24 16.50 16.82
N VAL A 618 -3.42 16.33 17.42
CA VAL A 618 -3.90 17.16 18.54
C VAL A 618 -3.03 16.98 19.78
N ILE A 619 -2.61 15.75 20.10
CA ILE A 619 -1.68 15.47 21.21
C ILE A 619 -0.37 16.23 21.02
N LEU A 620 0.21 16.20 19.82
CA LEU A 620 1.40 16.98 19.49
C LEU A 620 1.12 18.47 19.69
N LEU A 621 0.07 19.04 19.08
CA LEU A 621 -0.25 20.47 19.27
C LEU A 621 -0.35 20.89 20.74
N ILE A 622 -0.99 20.08 21.60
CA ILE A 622 -1.05 20.34 23.04
C ILE A 622 0.36 20.33 23.65
N ALA A 623 1.20 19.35 23.33
CA ALA A 623 2.57 19.28 23.80
C ALA A 623 3.40 20.51 23.38
N ALA A 624 3.23 21.00 22.15
CA ALA A 624 3.87 22.23 21.68
C ALA A 624 3.43 23.47 22.48
N LEU A 625 2.13 23.61 22.73
CA LEU A 625 1.57 24.73 23.51
C LEU A 625 2.09 24.71 24.96
N VAL A 626 2.17 23.53 25.58
CA VAL A 626 2.76 23.37 26.92
C VAL A 626 4.23 23.75 26.92
N ALA A 627 5.02 23.28 25.94
CA ALA A 627 6.43 23.62 25.81
C ALA A 627 6.65 25.13 25.63
N LEU A 628 5.82 25.77 24.80
CA LEU A 628 5.84 27.22 24.59
C LEU A 628 5.52 27.97 25.90
N TRP A 629 4.48 27.55 26.62
CA TRP A 629 4.07 28.15 27.88
C TRP A 629 5.14 28.06 28.97
N ILE A 630 5.81 26.92 29.10
CA ILE A 630 6.95 26.74 30.02
C ILE A 630 8.11 27.67 29.65
N THR A 631 8.41 27.80 28.35
CA THR A 631 9.50 28.64 27.85
C THR A 631 9.22 30.12 28.08
N LEU A 632 7.98 30.57 27.86
CA LEU A 632 7.54 31.94 28.14
C LEU A 632 7.59 32.25 29.66
N ARG A 633 7.18 31.31 30.52
CA ARG A 633 7.26 31.49 31.98
C ARG A 633 8.70 31.58 32.49
N ARG A 634 9.65 30.83 31.93
CA ARG A 634 11.07 30.91 32.32
C ARG A 634 11.72 32.26 31.98
N ASN A 635 11.24 32.95 30.94
CA ASN A 635 11.71 34.29 30.59
C ASN A 635 11.14 35.41 31.49
N HIS A 636 10.13 35.12 32.31
CA HIS A 636 9.50 36.09 33.21
C HIS A 636 9.98 36.02 34.67
N LEU A 637 10.90 35.12 35.02
CA LEU A 637 11.57 35.15 36.33
C LEU A 637 12.66 36.22 36.29
N PRO A 638 12.59 37.29 37.10
CA PRO A 638 13.67 38.28 37.17
C PRO A 638 14.95 37.56 37.57
N THR A 639 16.03 37.81 36.83
CA THR A 639 17.40 37.45 37.21
C THR A 639 17.67 38.06 38.58
N ALA A 640 17.39 37.31 39.65
CA ALA A 640 17.73 37.71 41.00
C ALA A 640 19.25 37.90 41.04
N GLN A 641 19.65 39.14 41.31
CA GLN A 641 21.03 39.58 41.38
C GLN A 641 21.86 38.60 42.21
N ILE A 642 22.86 37.98 41.57
CA ILE A 642 24.02 37.47 42.30
C ILE A 642 24.73 38.72 42.83
N LYS A 643 24.32 39.17 44.01
CA LYS A 643 24.99 40.24 44.73
C LYS A 643 26.36 39.71 45.16
N ASN A 644 27.39 40.39 44.69
CA ASN A 644 28.77 40.28 45.11
C ASN A 644 28.87 40.14 46.64
N ASN A 645 29.58 39.12 47.10
CA ASN A 645 30.23 39.13 48.40
C ASN A 645 31.65 38.57 48.24
N THR A 646 32.51 39.40 47.64
CA THR A 646 33.96 39.31 47.81
C THR A 646 34.50 40.73 47.98
N SER A 647 34.41 41.23 49.21
CA SER A 647 35.31 42.26 49.73
C SER A 647 35.33 42.17 51.26
N THR A 648 36.55 42.06 51.82
CA THR A 648 36.95 42.23 53.24
C THR A 648 36.45 41.14 54.20
N ASN A 649 37.26 40.34 54.89
CA ASN A 649 38.64 40.46 55.40
C ASN A 649 39.36 39.11 55.36
#